data_AF-A0A931RL48-F1
#
_entry.id   AF-A0A931RL48-F1
#
_cell.length_a   1.000
_cell.length_b   1.000
_cell.length_c   1.000
_cell.angle_alpha   90.00
_cell.angle_beta   90.00
_cell.angle_gamma   90.00
#
_symmetry.space_group_name_H-M   'P 1'
#
loop_
_entity.id
_entity.type
_entity.pdbx_description
1 polymer ?
#
loop_
_entity_poly.entity_id
_entity_poly.type
_entity_poly.pdbx_seq_one_letter_code
_entity_poly.pdbx_strand_id
1 'polypeptide(L)'
;MFLERPKNIKPASEQKPEVTKPQPSDEQSGKLLDTISSLKGQDPDRTLKEVAGFRDASLMVDLSSENVSKVRTLRDPALVGKDKYGEGLVNKYQKGKNTPSEHEKAQAIAYKDLQQKIDQKLVEPSIIGAEIVLKLGVSRELGDIPQTYSEIVERVSDEAKVFLEKGDITKGEFETITQEITEFSNLYSNAYGTENIAKTFELVRDNERKMIYQHVVDKSVFSGSDHGLRHIVNGNIRFAKQMVESLRGKGVVVSAKDEVIIHQVMIDHDLGYTTGAARAPKGWEASKDHPLVSARFIEDNKTYYVNKFGEDGYQAIHDSVLNHSYPKLEYQSDGKEVVHKGLIRGISSTVDSLGVTVETKTPEFFWSKDAMRTLLKIRLAMETMGGKVPEELMGRYKQELMGVAGQEQNPDRRSGYENAIDNFFNEFTAENTLGHYTGIVRNVYVEKVSGLQSQETLGNKDDHGHEGENTRFRVVVEMTPTEVYALLGNMFGDKLASQSFVKAIKDLELDPKQVEAHARAIRGARSRGEKKEVLEVASDRARIIVGSEFLEEQGLDRISDVLDAQKIQTISEVFHEIETLSIRTEINELLDDMSERGVEAIPEIQARFERSISSKTTLEELRQLNDLLINLSDMSLTGEKDANGNDITVSQAARERLKGFLTTREKDFLGV
;
A
#
# COMPACT_ATOMS: atom_id res chain seq x y z
N MET A 1 17.97 -46.97 -3.47
CA MET A 1 18.84 -47.36 -4.61
C MET A 1 20.09 -46.50 -4.56
N PHE A 2 21.24 -47.14 -4.44
CA PHE A 2 22.58 -46.53 -4.45
C PHE A 2 22.95 -46.08 -5.86
N LEU A 3 23.47 -44.85 -6.03
CA LEU A 3 24.40 -44.43 -7.11
C LEU A 3 25.22 -43.25 -6.56
N GLU A 4 26.44 -43.49 -6.07
CA GLU A 4 27.73 -43.38 -6.77
C GLU A 4 28.25 -41.95 -6.98
N ARG A 5 29.38 -41.65 -6.29
CA ARG A 5 30.20 -40.46 -6.46
C ARG A 5 31.20 -40.66 -7.61
N PRO A 6 31.52 -39.65 -8.43
CA PRO A 6 32.71 -39.68 -9.25
C PRO A 6 33.95 -39.14 -8.51
N LYS A 7 35.08 -39.73 -8.90
CA LYS A 7 36.43 -39.63 -8.34
C LYS A 7 37.23 -38.44 -8.90
N ASN A 8 38.18 -38.00 -8.07
CA ASN A 8 39.44 -37.32 -8.35
C ASN A 8 39.89 -37.21 -9.83
N ILE A 9 40.15 -35.98 -10.27
CA ILE A 9 41.09 -35.66 -11.36
C ILE A 9 42.12 -34.67 -10.80
N LYS A 10 43.42 -35.01 -10.95
CA LYS A 10 44.59 -34.19 -10.58
C LYS A 10 44.95 -33.22 -11.73
N PRO A 11 45.74 -32.15 -11.46
CA PRO A 11 45.75 -30.95 -12.27
C PRO A 11 46.66 -31.08 -13.50
N ALA A 12 46.21 -30.53 -14.63
CA ALA A 12 47.03 -30.30 -15.81
C ALA A 12 47.70 -28.92 -15.73
N SER A 13 48.94 -28.90 -16.20
CA SER A 13 49.96 -27.85 -16.17
C SER A 13 49.56 -26.51 -16.76
N GLU A 14 50.12 -25.45 -16.17
CA GLU A 14 50.19 -24.08 -16.66
C GLU A 14 50.72 -24.00 -18.11
N GLN A 15 49.95 -23.39 -19.00
CA GLN A 15 50.45 -22.71 -20.20
C GLN A 15 49.87 -21.30 -20.22
N LYS A 16 50.75 -20.30 -20.12
CA LYS A 16 50.43 -18.89 -20.31
C LYS A 16 50.06 -18.64 -21.77
N PRO A 17 48.92 -17.99 -22.09
CA PRO A 17 48.70 -17.41 -23.40
C PRO A 17 49.40 -16.05 -23.47
N GLU A 18 50.16 -15.88 -24.55
CA GLU A 18 50.78 -14.65 -25.00
C GLU A 18 49.70 -13.60 -25.34
N VAL A 19 49.81 -12.40 -24.77
CA VAL A 19 48.91 -11.28 -25.04
C VAL A 19 49.31 -10.61 -26.35
N THR A 20 48.61 -10.91 -27.44
CA THR A 20 48.65 -10.10 -28.67
C THR A 20 47.57 -9.02 -28.61
N LYS A 21 48.00 -7.76 -28.61
CA LYS A 21 47.11 -6.58 -28.75
C LYS A 21 46.50 -6.57 -30.15
N PRO A 22 45.18 -6.40 -30.33
CA PRO A 22 44.63 -6.11 -31.64
C PRO A 22 44.94 -4.66 -32.03
N GLN A 23 45.60 -4.47 -33.18
CA GLN A 23 45.59 -3.20 -33.89
C GLN A 23 44.21 -3.03 -34.56
N PRO A 24 43.58 -1.85 -34.48
CA PRO A 24 42.35 -1.60 -35.23
C PRO A 24 42.68 -1.53 -36.72
N SER A 25 41.83 -2.15 -37.55
CA SER A 25 41.94 -2.09 -39.00
C SER A 25 41.57 -0.68 -39.49
N ASP A 26 42.38 -0.16 -40.41
CA ASP A 26 42.27 1.18 -41.01
C ASP A 26 40.96 1.44 -41.79
N GLU A 27 40.03 0.49 -41.81
CA GLU A 27 38.75 0.58 -42.53
C GLU A 27 37.61 1.20 -41.70
N GLN A 28 37.71 1.22 -40.36
CA GLN A 28 36.71 1.87 -39.50
C GLN A 28 36.97 3.37 -39.26
N SER A 29 38.21 3.84 -39.45
CA SER A 29 38.56 5.26 -39.37
C SER A 29 38.08 6.08 -40.58
N GLY A 30 37.89 5.43 -41.73
CA GLY A 30 37.41 6.09 -42.96
C GLY A 30 35.94 6.52 -42.89
N LYS A 31 35.05 5.68 -42.35
CA LYS A 31 33.60 5.98 -42.27
C LYS A 31 33.24 7.07 -41.25
N LEU A 32 34.05 7.22 -40.20
CA LEU A 32 33.88 8.28 -39.20
C LEU A 32 34.27 9.66 -39.78
N LEU A 33 35.30 9.71 -40.63
CA LEU A 33 35.76 10.95 -41.27
C LEU A 33 34.84 11.42 -42.40
N ASP A 34 34.16 10.50 -43.10
CA ASP A 34 33.16 10.84 -44.11
C ASP A 34 31.87 11.40 -43.50
N THR A 35 31.47 10.91 -42.31
CA THR A 35 30.33 11.45 -41.55
C THR A 35 30.62 12.82 -40.94
N ILE A 36 31.88 13.06 -40.53
CA ILE A 36 32.32 14.40 -40.06
C ILE A 36 32.44 15.38 -41.23
N SER A 37 32.76 14.91 -42.44
CA SER A 37 32.84 15.76 -43.63
C SER A 37 31.47 16.15 -44.19
N SER A 38 30.43 15.31 -44.02
CA SER A 38 29.05 15.64 -44.43
C SER A 38 28.35 16.63 -43.50
N LEU A 39 28.92 16.92 -42.32
CA LEU A 39 28.44 17.92 -41.36
C LEU A 39 29.11 19.30 -41.53
N LYS A 40 30.06 19.45 -42.45
CA LYS A 40 30.66 20.76 -42.80
C LYS A 40 29.68 21.58 -43.64
N GLY A 41 28.77 22.26 -42.95
CA GLY A 41 27.80 23.17 -43.56
C GLY A 41 26.58 23.47 -42.69
N GLN A 42 26.40 22.75 -41.59
CA GLN A 42 25.35 23.05 -40.62
C GLN A 42 25.95 23.81 -39.43
N ASP A 43 25.17 24.77 -38.93
CA ASP A 43 25.51 25.65 -37.82
C ASP A 43 26.02 24.83 -36.60
N PRO A 44 27.30 24.97 -36.20
CA PRO A 44 27.86 24.26 -35.05
C PRO A 44 27.07 24.49 -33.76
N ASP A 45 26.42 25.66 -33.61
CA ASP A 45 25.58 25.97 -32.45
C ASP A 45 24.25 25.20 -32.47
N ARG A 46 23.76 24.78 -33.63
CA ARG A 46 22.55 23.95 -33.74
C ARG A 46 22.84 22.49 -33.41
N THR A 47 23.96 21.95 -33.89
CA THR A 47 24.38 20.57 -33.59
C THR A 47 24.85 20.43 -32.13
N LEU A 48 25.50 21.46 -31.56
CA LEU A 48 25.82 21.48 -30.14
C LEU A 48 24.57 21.68 -29.27
N LYS A 49 23.55 22.42 -29.70
CA LYS A 49 22.26 22.48 -28.98
C LYS A 49 21.44 21.19 -29.08
N GLU A 50 21.47 20.49 -30.21
CA GLU A 50 20.82 19.19 -30.37
C GLU A 50 21.55 18.09 -29.58
N VAL A 51 22.89 18.11 -29.52
CA VAL A 51 23.69 17.14 -28.74
C VAL A 51 23.75 17.50 -27.23
N ALA A 52 23.75 18.78 -26.85
CA ALA A 52 23.65 19.21 -25.45
C ALA A 52 22.23 19.07 -24.90
N GLY A 53 21.20 19.26 -25.74
CA GLY A 53 19.79 19.00 -25.38
C GLY A 53 19.53 17.53 -25.04
N PHE A 54 20.29 16.59 -25.61
CA PHE A 54 20.23 15.17 -25.23
C PHE A 54 20.96 14.83 -23.93
N ARG A 55 21.91 15.67 -23.46
CA ARG A 55 22.65 15.42 -22.22
C ARG A 55 21.97 15.97 -20.97
N ASP A 56 21.17 17.04 -21.07
CA ASP A 56 20.48 17.63 -19.92
C ASP A 56 19.06 17.04 -19.69
N ALA A 57 18.40 16.52 -20.71
CA ALA A 57 17.08 15.88 -20.58
C ALA A 57 17.15 14.42 -20.05
N SER A 58 18.36 13.93 -19.77
CA SER A 58 18.68 12.49 -19.67
C SER A 58 18.58 11.89 -18.26
N LEU A 59 18.30 12.68 -17.22
CA LEU A 59 18.29 12.18 -15.84
C LEU A 59 17.26 12.96 -15.01
N MET A 60 16.37 12.25 -14.29
CA MET A 60 15.43 12.82 -13.30
C MET A 60 16.10 13.56 -12.11
N VAL A 61 17.42 13.69 -12.14
CA VAL A 61 18.22 13.88 -10.95
C VAL A 61 19.09 15.12 -11.21
N ASP A 62 19.01 16.14 -10.35
CA ASP A 62 19.99 17.24 -10.25
C ASP A 62 20.81 17.16 -8.93
N LEU A 63 22.13 16.95 -9.03
CA LEU A 63 23.09 16.72 -7.93
C LEU A 63 24.00 17.96 -7.84
N SER A 64 23.51 19.11 -8.30
CA SER A 64 24.10 20.39 -7.98
C SER A 64 24.50 20.44 -6.50
N SER A 65 25.62 21.09 -6.21
CA SER A 65 26.08 21.25 -4.83
C SER A 65 24.99 21.82 -3.91
N GLU A 66 24.09 22.63 -4.48
CA GLU A 66 22.87 23.11 -3.86
C GLU A 66 21.92 21.95 -3.48
N ASN A 67 21.53 21.08 -4.42
CA ASN A 67 20.62 19.96 -4.11
C ASN A 67 21.25 18.94 -3.16
N VAL A 68 22.54 18.64 -3.27
CA VAL A 68 23.23 17.78 -2.30
C VAL A 68 23.21 18.40 -0.90
N SER A 69 23.43 19.72 -0.80
CA SER A 69 23.31 20.44 0.46
C SER A 69 21.87 20.41 0.98
N LYS A 70 20.88 20.63 0.11
CA LYS A 70 19.45 20.59 0.46
C LYS A 70 19.01 19.23 0.98
N VAL A 71 19.40 18.14 0.32
CA VAL A 71 19.14 16.77 0.80
C VAL A 71 19.72 16.59 2.20
N ARG A 72 20.94 17.08 2.47
CA ARG A 72 21.52 16.99 3.82
C ARG A 72 20.76 17.81 4.87
N THR A 73 20.20 18.97 4.51
CA THR A 73 19.48 19.86 5.43
C THR A 73 17.99 19.54 5.60
N LEU A 74 17.32 18.99 4.59
CA LEU A 74 15.87 18.71 4.63
C LEU A 74 15.55 17.27 5.00
N ARG A 75 16.56 16.40 5.02
CA ARG A 75 16.45 15.02 5.50
C ARG A 75 16.34 14.95 7.02
N ASP A 76 16.75 15.99 7.76
CA ASP A 76 16.62 16.01 9.21
C ASP A 76 15.14 16.23 9.60
N PRO A 77 14.44 15.18 10.07
CA PRO A 77 13.04 15.26 10.41
C PRO A 77 12.80 16.24 11.59
N ALA A 78 13.84 16.55 12.38
CA ALA A 78 13.79 17.54 13.46
C ALA A 78 13.72 18.99 12.94
N LEU A 79 14.15 19.25 11.70
CA LEU A 79 14.12 20.59 11.11
C LEU A 79 12.73 20.94 10.55
N VAL A 80 11.90 19.95 10.22
CA VAL A 80 10.53 20.08 9.69
C VAL A 80 9.51 19.52 10.69
N GLY A 81 9.54 19.96 11.94
CA GLY A 81 8.55 19.54 12.93
C GLY A 81 7.10 19.92 12.54
N LYS A 82 6.11 19.18 13.06
CA LYS A 82 4.67 19.44 12.86
C LYS A 82 4.27 20.91 13.09
N ASP A 83 4.90 21.59 14.04
CA ASP A 83 4.65 23.00 14.34
C ASP A 83 4.98 23.94 13.17
N LYS A 84 5.87 23.51 12.27
CA LYS A 84 6.26 24.26 11.07
C LYS A 84 5.42 23.87 9.85
N TYR A 85 5.13 22.58 9.66
CA TYR A 85 4.32 22.13 8.52
C TYR A 85 2.84 22.48 8.69
N GLY A 86 2.29 22.46 9.91
CA GLY A 86 0.89 22.73 10.17
C GLY A 86 -0.05 21.61 9.71
N GLU A 87 -1.30 21.95 9.39
CA GLU A 87 -2.30 21.03 8.82
C GLU A 87 -1.97 20.70 7.35
N GLY A 88 -2.19 19.45 6.95
CA GLY A 88 -2.03 18.99 5.56
C GLY A 88 -3.01 19.70 4.62
N LEU A 89 -2.54 20.11 3.44
CA LEU A 89 -3.34 20.85 2.49
C LEU A 89 -4.52 20.03 1.96
N VAL A 90 -4.30 18.74 1.67
CA VAL A 90 -5.35 17.82 1.21
C VAL A 90 -6.48 17.74 2.25
N ASN A 91 -6.15 17.47 3.51
CA ASN A 91 -7.14 17.39 4.60
C ASN A 91 -7.90 18.72 4.77
N LYS A 92 -7.17 19.84 4.76
CA LYS A 92 -7.75 21.19 4.89
C LYS A 92 -8.81 21.46 3.81
N TYR A 93 -8.50 21.20 2.54
CA TYR A 93 -9.38 21.57 1.43
C TYR A 93 -10.50 20.56 1.16
N GLN A 94 -10.29 19.30 1.53
CA GLN A 94 -11.25 18.24 1.24
C GLN A 94 -12.27 17.99 2.34
N LYS A 95 -12.10 18.63 3.50
CA LYS A 95 -13.07 18.54 4.58
C LYS A 95 -14.48 18.88 4.09
N GLY A 96 -15.39 17.91 4.20
CA GLY A 96 -16.80 18.05 3.82
C GLY A 96 -17.11 17.92 2.33
N LYS A 97 -16.16 17.47 1.50
CA LYS A 97 -16.43 17.12 0.09
C LYS A 97 -17.01 15.72 0.00
N ASN A 98 -18.00 15.53 -0.89
CA ASN A 98 -18.76 14.28 -0.99
C ASN A 98 -18.84 13.74 -2.42
N THR A 99 -18.41 14.50 -3.44
CA THR A 99 -18.43 14.05 -4.84
C THR A 99 -17.04 14.04 -5.46
N PRO A 100 -16.75 13.16 -6.44
CA PRO A 100 -15.46 13.15 -7.14
C PRO A 100 -15.07 14.53 -7.72
N SER A 101 -16.01 15.26 -8.32
CA SER A 101 -15.74 16.60 -8.87
C SER A 101 -15.39 17.64 -7.79
N GLU A 102 -16.01 17.54 -6.61
CA GLU A 102 -15.64 18.39 -5.47
C GLU A 102 -14.25 18.07 -4.94
N HIS A 103 -13.88 16.79 -4.86
CA HIS A 103 -12.55 16.35 -4.47
C HIS A 103 -11.49 16.86 -5.46
N GLU A 104 -11.72 16.73 -6.78
CA GLU A 104 -10.82 17.25 -7.82
C GLU A 104 -10.60 18.77 -7.70
N LYS A 105 -11.68 19.54 -7.53
CA LYS A 105 -11.58 21.00 -7.37
C LYS A 105 -10.81 21.36 -6.10
N ALA A 106 -11.06 20.65 -5.00
CA ALA A 106 -10.32 20.83 -3.75
C ALA A 106 -8.84 20.46 -3.92
N GLN A 107 -8.54 19.37 -4.62
CA GLN A 107 -7.18 18.91 -4.93
C GLN A 107 -6.41 19.94 -5.76
N ALA A 108 -7.05 20.53 -6.77
CA ALA A 108 -6.44 21.57 -7.59
C ALA A 108 -6.13 22.85 -6.79
N ILE A 109 -6.97 23.20 -5.80
CA ILE A 109 -6.68 24.32 -4.89
C ILE A 109 -5.52 23.97 -3.96
N ALA A 110 -5.53 22.77 -3.37
CA ALA A 110 -4.45 22.28 -2.51
C ALA A 110 -3.11 22.25 -3.25
N TYR A 111 -3.10 21.82 -4.51
CA TYR A 111 -1.91 21.78 -5.37
C TYR A 111 -1.32 23.17 -5.61
N LYS A 112 -2.17 24.18 -5.85
CA LYS A 112 -1.70 25.58 -5.97
C LYS A 112 -1.08 26.09 -4.68
N ASP A 113 -1.68 25.75 -3.55
CA ASP A 113 -1.20 26.15 -2.23
C ASP A 113 0.08 25.41 -1.79
N LEU A 114 0.39 24.26 -2.40
CA LEU A 114 1.65 23.54 -2.16
C LEU A 114 2.86 24.45 -2.42
N GLN A 115 2.76 25.36 -3.41
CA GLN A 115 3.84 26.31 -3.69
C GLN A 115 4.23 27.14 -2.47
N GLN A 116 3.28 27.52 -1.61
CA GLN A 116 3.58 28.25 -0.38
C GLN A 116 4.42 27.41 0.59
N LYS A 117 4.17 26.09 0.68
CA LYS A 117 4.97 25.16 1.49
C LYS A 117 6.37 24.99 0.92
N ILE A 118 6.50 24.96 -0.41
CA ILE A 118 7.79 24.92 -1.11
C ILE A 118 8.58 26.21 -0.86
N ASP A 119 7.96 27.37 -1.02
CA ASP A 119 8.58 28.68 -0.79
C ASP A 119 9.05 28.85 0.66
N GLN A 120 8.32 28.25 1.61
CA GLN A 120 8.67 28.18 3.03
C GLN A 120 9.71 27.11 3.35
N LYS A 121 10.16 26.33 2.36
CA LYS A 121 11.11 25.21 2.51
C LYS A 121 10.63 24.13 3.48
N LEU A 122 9.31 23.93 3.54
CA LEU A 122 8.69 22.88 4.35
C LEU A 122 8.65 21.55 3.61
N VAL A 123 8.65 21.59 2.27
CA VAL A 123 8.74 20.43 1.39
C VAL A 123 9.48 20.84 0.13
N GLU A 124 10.29 19.95 -0.45
CA GLU A 124 11.02 20.23 -1.69
C GLU A 124 10.94 19.01 -2.63
N PRO A 125 9.90 18.91 -3.48
CA PRO A 125 9.71 17.76 -4.37
C PRO A 125 10.87 17.55 -5.35
N SER A 126 11.50 18.64 -5.82
CA SER A 126 12.59 18.62 -6.80
C SER A 126 13.84 17.84 -6.35
N ILE A 127 14.05 17.66 -5.05
CA ILE A 127 15.21 16.92 -4.53
C ILE A 127 15.00 15.41 -4.41
N ILE A 128 13.79 14.88 -4.64
CA ILE A 128 13.49 13.44 -4.51
C ILE A 128 14.44 12.61 -5.38
N GLY A 129 14.69 13.04 -6.62
CA GLY A 129 15.65 12.38 -7.50
C GLY A 129 17.05 12.30 -6.86
N ALA A 130 17.56 13.43 -6.36
CA ALA A 130 18.85 13.49 -5.68
C ALA A 130 18.89 12.61 -4.42
N GLU A 131 17.77 12.53 -3.68
CA GLU A 131 17.65 11.66 -2.51
C GLU A 131 17.71 10.17 -2.91
N ILE A 132 17.06 9.74 -3.99
CA ILE A 132 17.18 8.38 -4.52
C ILE A 132 18.65 8.01 -4.73
N VAL A 133 19.38 8.86 -5.45
CA VAL A 133 20.79 8.60 -5.78
C VAL A 133 21.67 8.54 -4.54
N LEU A 134 21.49 9.48 -3.61
CA LEU A 134 22.29 9.56 -2.38
C LEU A 134 21.94 8.46 -1.38
N LYS A 135 20.66 8.11 -1.23
CA LYS A 135 20.19 7.08 -0.29
C LYS A 135 20.56 5.68 -0.76
N LEU A 136 20.43 5.41 -2.05
CA LEU A 136 20.79 4.10 -2.63
C LEU A 136 22.31 3.98 -2.90
N GLY A 137 23.03 5.10 -2.96
CA GLY A 137 24.47 5.12 -3.24
C GLY A 137 24.78 4.64 -4.66
N VAL A 138 23.95 5.04 -5.63
CA VAL A 138 24.05 4.64 -7.04
C VAL A 138 24.72 5.70 -7.89
N SER A 139 25.25 5.31 -9.06
CA SER A 139 25.76 6.26 -10.05
C SER A 139 24.64 6.83 -10.91
N ARG A 140 24.80 8.09 -11.32
CA ARG A 140 23.97 8.70 -12.36
C ARG A 140 24.33 8.23 -13.75
N GLU A 141 25.61 8.02 -13.98
CA GLU A 141 26.13 7.69 -15.30
C GLU A 141 25.45 6.41 -15.79
N LEU A 142 24.98 6.44 -17.04
CA LEU A 142 24.39 5.25 -17.67
C LEU A 142 25.44 4.18 -17.96
N GLY A 143 26.73 4.55 -17.96
CA GLY A 143 27.79 3.71 -18.49
C GLY A 143 27.58 3.45 -19.99
N ASP A 144 28.03 2.29 -20.46
CA ASP A 144 27.78 1.86 -21.84
C ASP A 144 26.28 1.61 -22.05
N ILE A 145 25.71 2.06 -23.15
CA ILE A 145 24.30 1.79 -23.45
C ILE A 145 24.13 0.33 -23.88
N PRO A 146 23.19 -0.44 -23.30
CA PRO A 146 22.85 -1.78 -23.76
C PRO A 146 22.55 -1.80 -25.26
N GLN A 147 22.87 -2.89 -25.94
CA GLN A 147 22.55 -3.09 -27.35
C GLN A 147 21.28 -3.90 -27.56
N THR A 148 20.75 -4.53 -26.50
CA THR A 148 19.54 -5.36 -26.55
C THR A 148 18.68 -5.18 -25.31
N TYR A 149 17.40 -5.56 -25.39
CA TYR A 149 16.48 -5.57 -24.23
C TYR A 149 16.86 -6.61 -23.18
N SER A 150 17.44 -7.73 -23.59
CA SER A 150 17.97 -8.72 -22.65
C SER A 150 19.11 -8.12 -21.81
N GLU A 151 19.99 -7.35 -22.45
CA GLU A 151 21.07 -6.64 -21.73
C GLU A 151 20.53 -5.54 -20.81
N ILE A 152 19.42 -4.87 -21.14
CA ILE A 152 18.75 -3.94 -20.23
C ILE A 152 18.36 -4.66 -18.93
N VAL A 153 17.64 -5.77 -19.07
CA VAL A 153 17.14 -6.54 -17.92
C VAL A 153 18.30 -7.07 -17.09
N GLU A 154 19.33 -7.63 -17.73
CA GLU A 154 20.53 -8.13 -17.04
C GLU A 154 21.21 -7.04 -16.22
N ARG A 155 21.47 -5.87 -16.82
CA ARG A 155 22.18 -4.78 -16.12
C ARG A 155 21.39 -4.16 -15.00
N VAL A 156 20.08 -3.96 -15.19
CA VAL A 156 19.22 -3.45 -14.13
C VAL A 156 19.16 -4.50 -13.01
N SER A 157 18.97 -5.78 -13.32
CA SER A 157 19.01 -6.85 -12.31
C SER A 157 20.34 -6.93 -11.55
N ASP A 158 21.48 -6.70 -12.22
CA ASP A 158 22.79 -6.63 -11.57
C ASP A 158 22.89 -5.44 -10.60
N GLU A 159 22.25 -4.30 -10.93
CA GLU A 159 22.13 -3.17 -10.01
C GLU A 159 21.22 -3.52 -8.81
N ALA A 160 20.03 -4.10 -9.04
CA ALA A 160 19.16 -4.63 -7.98
C ALA A 160 19.93 -5.54 -7.00
N LYS A 161 20.81 -6.39 -7.53
CA LYS A 161 21.57 -7.37 -6.76
C LYS A 161 22.53 -6.71 -5.77
N VAL A 162 23.06 -5.53 -6.07
CA VAL A 162 23.88 -4.76 -5.13
C VAL A 162 23.09 -4.42 -3.87
N PHE A 163 21.79 -4.08 -3.99
CA PHE A 163 20.94 -3.79 -2.83
C PHE A 163 20.59 -5.06 -2.04
N LEU A 164 20.40 -6.18 -2.73
CA LEU A 164 20.24 -7.48 -2.09
C LEU A 164 21.48 -7.85 -1.27
N GLU A 165 22.68 -7.67 -1.82
CA GLU A 165 23.96 -7.96 -1.16
C GLU A 165 24.22 -7.02 0.03
N LYS A 166 23.78 -5.76 -0.05
CA LYS A 166 23.77 -4.82 1.08
C LYS A 166 22.72 -5.16 2.14
N GLY A 167 21.70 -5.95 1.79
CA GLY A 167 20.57 -6.30 2.65
C GLY A 167 19.49 -5.19 2.71
N ASP A 168 19.53 -4.22 1.81
CA ASP A 168 18.52 -3.16 1.70
C ASP A 168 17.18 -3.73 1.23
N ILE A 169 17.22 -4.80 0.43
CA ILE A 169 16.09 -5.61 0.01
C ILE A 169 16.36 -7.09 0.29
N THR A 170 15.29 -7.86 0.47
CA THR A 170 15.33 -9.32 0.62
C THR A 170 15.36 -10.01 -0.74
N LYS A 171 15.64 -11.32 -0.75
CA LYS A 171 15.63 -12.14 -1.96
C LYS A 171 14.26 -12.11 -2.68
N GLY A 172 13.16 -12.20 -1.94
CA GLY A 172 11.81 -12.15 -2.52
C GLY A 172 11.52 -10.79 -3.16
N GLU A 173 11.94 -9.70 -2.51
CA GLU A 173 11.81 -8.34 -3.07
C GLU A 173 12.64 -8.15 -4.33
N PHE A 174 13.87 -8.68 -4.35
CA PHE A 174 14.72 -8.71 -5.54
C PHE A 174 14.03 -9.44 -6.72
N GLU A 175 13.44 -10.60 -6.46
CA GLU A 175 12.71 -11.38 -7.47
C GLU A 175 11.49 -10.61 -8.01
N THR A 176 10.70 -10.01 -7.11
CA THR A 176 9.55 -9.18 -7.48
C THR A 176 9.95 -7.95 -8.32
N ILE A 177 11.01 -7.24 -7.93
CA ILE A 177 11.53 -6.10 -8.69
C ILE A 177 12.00 -6.56 -10.07
N THR A 178 12.81 -7.62 -10.12
CA THR A 178 13.37 -8.16 -11.38
C THR A 178 12.28 -8.60 -12.35
N GLN A 179 11.22 -9.23 -11.83
CA GLN A 179 10.06 -9.60 -12.63
C GLN A 179 9.36 -8.36 -13.20
N GLU A 180 9.04 -7.38 -12.36
CA GLU A 180 8.30 -6.19 -12.80
C GLU A 180 9.11 -5.34 -13.80
N ILE A 181 10.43 -5.15 -13.60
CA ILE A 181 11.26 -4.41 -14.57
C ILE A 181 11.34 -5.14 -15.92
N THR A 182 11.31 -6.48 -15.92
CA THR A 182 11.33 -7.29 -17.15
C THR A 182 10.01 -7.10 -17.90
N GLU A 183 8.89 -7.22 -17.19
CA GLU A 183 7.55 -7.03 -17.74
C GLU A 183 7.37 -5.60 -18.26
N PHE A 184 7.76 -4.58 -17.48
CA PHE A 184 7.70 -3.18 -17.88
C PHE A 184 8.59 -2.88 -19.09
N SER A 185 9.82 -3.41 -19.13
CA SER A 185 10.73 -3.23 -20.27
C SER A 185 10.12 -3.77 -21.57
N ASN A 186 9.54 -4.96 -21.52
CA ASN A 186 8.84 -5.56 -22.66
C ASN A 186 7.62 -4.73 -23.08
N LEU A 187 6.79 -4.33 -22.11
CA LEU A 187 5.59 -3.54 -22.35
C LEU A 187 5.93 -2.18 -22.99
N TYR A 188 6.93 -1.47 -22.44
CA TYR A 188 7.39 -0.19 -22.96
C TYR A 188 7.92 -0.29 -24.38
N SER A 189 8.73 -1.31 -24.66
CA SER A 189 9.30 -1.57 -26.00
C SER A 189 8.23 -1.87 -27.02
N ASN A 190 7.20 -2.62 -26.64
CA ASN A 190 6.05 -2.90 -27.50
C ASN A 190 5.20 -1.64 -27.78
N ALA A 191 5.10 -0.73 -26.81
CA ALA A 191 4.28 0.48 -26.92
C ALA A 191 4.97 1.65 -27.65
N TYR A 192 6.29 1.78 -27.51
CA TYR A 192 7.07 2.94 -27.97
C TYR A 192 8.16 2.62 -28.99
N GLY A 193 8.25 1.37 -29.45
CA GLY A 193 9.18 0.93 -30.48
C GLY A 193 10.48 0.37 -29.90
N THR A 194 11.09 -0.57 -30.63
CA THR A 194 12.30 -1.28 -30.19
C THR A 194 13.59 -0.50 -30.46
N GLU A 195 13.53 0.55 -31.28
CA GLU A 195 14.65 1.40 -31.69
C GLU A 195 15.20 2.30 -30.58
N ASN A 196 14.53 2.40 -29.42
CA ASN A 196 14.87 3.37 -28.38
C ASN A 196 15.52 2.75 -27.14
N ILE A 197 16.50 1.87 -27.35
CA ILE A 197 17.14 1.07 -26.28
C ILE A 197 17.73 1.94 -25.17
N ALA A 198 18.41 3.03 -25.49
CA ALA A 198 18.97 3.95 -24.50
C ALA A 198 17.91 4.53 -23.56
N LYS A 199 16.79 4.94 -24.14
CA LYS A 199 15.67 5.56 -23.42
C LYS A 199 14.94 4.55 -22.55
N THR A 200 14.73 3.33 -23.07
CA THR A 200 14.13 2.23 -22.32
C THR A 200 15.03 1.81 -21.16
N PHE A 201 16.35 1.66 -21.39
CA PHE A 201 17.31 1.35 -20.33
C PHE A 201 17.24 2.35 -19.18
N GLU A 202 17.32 3.64 -19.49
CA GLU A 202 17.26 4.71 -18.50
C GLU A 202 15.95 4.68 -17.71
N LEU A 203 14.81 4.56 -18.38
CA LEU A 203 13.50 4.51 -17.73
C LEU A 203 13.34 3.29 -16.81
N VAL A 204 13.72 2.10 -17.30
CA VAL A 204 13.61 0.85 -16.53
C VAL A 204 14.50 0.91 -15.29
N ARG A 205 15.74 1.40 -15.44
CA ARG A 205 16.67 1.60 -14.31
C ARG A 205 16.14 2.62 -13.30
N ASP A 206 15.59 3.74 -13.77
CA ASP A 206 15.05 4.76 -12.86
C ASP A 206 13.80 4.25 -12.13
N ASN A 207 12.96 3.46 -12.78
CA ASN A 207 11.79 2.83 -12.16
C ASN A 207 12.19 1.80 -11.09
N GLU A 208 13.20 0.97 -11.37
CA GLU A 208 13.80 0.08 -10.38
C GLU A 208 14.24 0.87 -9.12
N ARG A 209 15.04 1.93 -9.33
CA ARG A 209 15.55 2.77 -8.24
C ARG A 209 14.43 3.43 -7.45
N LYS A 210 13.36 3.92 -8.10
CA LYS A 210 12.18 4.47 -7.41
C LYS A 210 11.47 3.44 -6.55
N MET A 211 11.27 2.21 -7.05
CA MET A 211 10.64 1.13 -6.30
C MET A 211 11.48 0.74 -5.07
N ILE A 212 12.79 0.56 -5.26
CA ILE A 212 13.72 0.23 -4.16
C ILE A 212 13.77 1.37 -3.13
N TYR A 213 13.87 2.61 -3.60
CA TYR A 213 13.92 3.78 -2.73
C TYR A 213 12.65 3.92 -1.89
N GLN A 214 11.46 3.86 -2.50
CA GLN A 214 10.19 3.90 -1.78
C GLN A 214 10.11 2.77 -0.75
N HIS A 215 10.49 1.54 -1.14
CA HIS A 215 10.52 0.39 -0.25
C HIS A 215 11.46 0.57 0.96
N VAL A 216 12.67 1.09 0.74
CA VAL A 216 13.64 1.34 1.82
C VAL A 216 13.17 2.46 2.74
N VAL A 217 12.60 3.53 2.18
CA VAL A 217 12.12 4.68 2.97
C VAL A 217 10.87 4.32 3.78
N ASP A 218 9.98 3.48 3.25
CA ASP A 218 8.78 3.00 3.94
C ASP A 218 9.11 2.35 5.30
N LYS A 219 10.25 1.66 5.43
CA LYS A 219 10.70 1.08 6.70
C LYS A 219 10.96 2.11 7.80
N SER A 220 11.12 3.39 7.44
CA SER A 220 11.34 4.50 8.38
C SER A 220 10.07 5.22 8.83
N VAL A 221 8.89 4.77 8.37
CA VAL A 221 7.60 5.40 8.69
C VAL A 221 6.54 4.35 9.02
N PHE A 222 6.01 4.36 10.24
CA PHE A 222 4.83 3.56 10.58
C PHE A 222 3.55 4.39 10.44
N SER A 223 3.15 4.62 9.20
CA SER A 223 1.85 5.21 8.86
C SER A 223 0.67 4.26 9.13
N GLY A 224 0.94 3.02 9.55
CA GLY A 224 -0.05 1.97 9.74
C GLY A 224 -0.25 1.11 8.49
N SER A 225 0.30 1.52 7.35
CA SER A 225 0.19 0.85 6.04
C SER A 225 1.51 0.85 5.26
N ASP A 226 1.72 -0.16 4.42
CA ASP A 226 2.86 -0.29 3.49
C ASP A 226 2.63 0.59 2.24
N HIS A 227 3.63 1.36 1.86
CA HIS A 227 3.67 2.12 0.61
C HIS A 227 4.89 1.73 -0.24
N GLY A 228 5.47 0.56 0.03
CA GLY A 228 6.61 0.02 -0.66
C GLY A 228 6.21 -0.95 -1.77
N LEU A 229 7.15 -1.85 -2.08
CA LEU A 229 7.05 -2.80 -3.19
C LEU A 229 5.77 -3.67 -3.17
N ARG A 230 5.25 -4.04 -1.99
CA ARG A 230 4.06 -4.90 -1.89
C ARG A 230 2.82 -4.14 -2.35
N HIS A 231 2.64 -2.92 -1.87
CA HIS A 231 1.54 -2.06 -2.30
C HIS A 231 1.64 -1.75 -3.79
N ILE A 232 2.82 -1.31 -4.25
CA ILE A 232 3.03 -0.86 -5.63
C ILE A 232 2.89 -2.02 -6.64
N VAL A 233 3.60 -3.12 -6.42
CA VAL A 233 3.69 -4.21 -7.42
C VAL A 233 2.60 -5.27 -7.19
N ASN A 234 2.52 -5.81 -5.96
CA ASN A 234 1.60 -6.92 -5.66
C ASN A 234 0.15 -6.47 -5.50
N GLY A 235 -0.08 -5.21 -5.11
CA GLY A 235 -1.40 -4.59 -5.13
C GLY A 235 -1.67 -3.90 -6.45
N ASN A 236 -1.20 -2.67 -6.56
CA ASN A 236 -1.60 -1.71 -7.57
C ASN A 236 -1.35 -2.20 -9.01
N ILE A 237 -0.12 -2.59 -9.37
CA ILE A 237 0.19 -3.06 -10.72
C ILE A 237 -0.51 -4.38 -11.04
N ARG A 238 -0.51 -5.35 -10.11
CA ARG A 238 -1.21 -6.63 -10.31
C ARG A 238 -2.70 -6.45 -10.56
N PHE A 239 -3.39 -5.65 -9.73
CA PHE A 239 -4.82 -5.39 -9.89
C PHE A 239 -5.11 -4.58 -11.17
N ALA A 240 -4.23 -3.66 -11.55
CA ALA A 240 -4.36 -2.93 -12.80
C ALA A 240 -4.31 -3.88 -14.01
N LYS A 241 -3.38 -4.85 -14.03
CA LYS A 241 -3.30 -5.86 -15.09
C LYS A 241 -4.60 -6.67 -15.20
N GLN A 242 -5.14 -7.15 -14.08
CA GLN A 242 -6.42 -7.89 -14.06
C GLN A 242 -7.58 -7.04 -14.62
N MET A 243 -7.68 -5.77 -14.22
CA MET A 243 -8.69 -4.85 -14.74
C MET A 243 -8.53 -4.59 -16.24
N VAL A 244 -7.30 -4.36 -16.72
CA VAL A 244 -6.99 -4.14 -18.14
C VAL A 244 -7.39 -5.36 -18.99
N GLU A 245 -7.02 -6.57 -18.56
CA GLU A 245 -7.41 -7.81 -19.23
C GLU A 245 -8.93 -7.98 -19.28
N SER A 246 -9.61 -7.70 -18.16
CA SER A 246 -11.07 -7.76 -18.09
C SER A 246 -11.74 -6.78 -19.05
N LEU A 247 -11.29 -5.51 -19.05
CA LEU A 247 -11.78 -4.45 -19.93
C LEU A 247 -11.61 -4.80 -21.41
N ARG A 248 -10.43 -5.31 -21.80
CA ARG A 248 -10.16 -5.82 -23.16
C ARG A 248 -11.13 -6.95 -23.52
N GLY A 249 -11.35 -7.90 -22.60
CA GLY A 249 -12.32 -8.98 -22.76
C GLY A 249 -13.78 -8.50 -22.92
N LYS A 250 -14.09 -7.25 -22.53
CA LYS A 250 -15.41 -6.61 -22.73
C LYS A 250 -15.47 -5.68 -23.95
N GLY A 251 -14.39 -5.61 -24.73
CA GLY A 251 -14.29 -4.80 -25.95
C GLY A 251 -13.87 -3.35 -25.72
N VAL A 252 -13.38 -3.00 -24.53
CA VAL A 252 -12.76 -1.68 -24.30
C VAL A 252 -11.34 -1.70 -24.87
N VAL A 253 -11.00 -0.70 -25.67
CA VAL A 253 -9.66 -0.56 -26.22
C VAL A 253 -8.74 0.04 -25.16
N VAL A 254 -7.85 -0.80 -24.62
CA VAL A 254 -6.73 -0.37 -23.77
C VAL A 254 -5.45 -0.54 -24.57
N SER A 255 -4.85 0.55 -25.02
CA SER A 255 -3.63 0.50 -25.84
C SER A 255 -2.43 0.07 -24.99
N ALA A 256 -1.36 -0.39 -25.64
CA ALA A 256 -0.10 -0.68 -24.95
C ALA A 256 0.49 0.57 -24.28
N LYS A 257 0.28 1.77 -24.85
CA LYS A 257 0.70 3.04 -24.25
C LYS A 257 -0.07 3.36 -22.98
N ASP A 258 -1.38 3.12 -22.97
CA ASP A 258 -2.20 3.29 -21.76
C ASP A 258 -1.70 2.39 -20.64
N GLU A 259 -1.40 1.13 -20.95
CA GLU A 259 -0.89 0.15 -19.98
C GLU A 259 0.47 0.56 -19.40
N VAL A 260 1.41 1.00 -20.25
CA VAL A 260 2.70 1.57 -19.80
C VAL A 260 2.48 2.74 -18.85
N ILE A 261 1.57 3.65 -19.20
CA ILE A 261 1.31 4.84 -18.40
C ILE A 261 0.67 4.46 -17.07
N ILE A 262 -0.25 3.50 -17.04
CA ILE A 262 -0.85 2.98 -15.80
C ILE A 262 0.26 2.45 -14.87
N HIS A 263 1.19 1.63 -15.38
CA HIS A 263 2.34 1.17 -14.57
C HIS A 263 3.18 2.34 -14.05
N GLN A 264 3.47 3.33 -14.91
CA GLN A 264 4.27 4.49 -14.50
C GLN A 264 3.57 5.30 -13.40
N VAL A 265 2.25 5.49 -13.48
CA VAL A 265 1.45 6.13 -12.43
C VAL A 265 1.61 5.34 -11.13
N MET A 266 1.53 4.00 -11.16
CA MET A 266 1.65 3.17 -9.95
C MET A 266 3.05 3.28 -9.32
N ILE A 267 4.09 3.39 -10.13
CA ILE A 267 5.47 3.55 -9.63
C ILE A 267 5.69 4.93 -9.00
N ASP A 268 5.03 5.97 -9.51
CA ASP A 268 5.29 7.36 -9.12
C ASP A 268 4.32 7.92 -8.07
N HIS A 269 3.13 7.34 -7.89
CA HIS A 269 2.05 7.98 -7.12
C HIS A 269 2.41 8.26 -5.65
N ASP A 270 3.18 7.37 -5.02
CA ASP A 270 3.50 7.40 -3.59
C ASP A 270 4.87 8.02 -3.27
N LEU A 271 5.59 8.56 -4.26
CA LEU A 271 6.90 9.20 -4.06
C LEU A 271 6.86 10.34 -3.02
N GLY A 272 5.73 11.03 -2.87
CA GLY A 272 5.54 12.10 -1.90
C GLY A 272 5.67 11.66 -0.43
N TYR A 273 5.41 10.39 -0.12
CA TYR A 273 5.64 9.83 1.23
C TYR A 273 7.12 9.82 1.61
N THR A 274 8.02 9.88 0.62
CA THR A 274 9.46 9.78 0.88
C THR A 274 10.08 11.08 1.40
N THR A 275 9.33 12.19 1.36
CA THR A 275 9.83 13.50 1.78
C THR A 275 10.05 13.61 3.29
N GLY A 276 11.03 14.45 3.68
CA GLY A 276 11.35 14.71 5.09
C GLY A 276 10.14 15.18 5.92
N ALA A 277 9.21 15.93 5.32
CA ALA A 277 7.98 16.38 5.99
C ALA A 277 7.04 15.24 6.36
N ALA A 278 6.79 14.31 5.43
CA ALA A 278 5.98 13.11 5.68
C ALA A 278 6.63 12.19 6.72
N ARG A 279 7.97 12.21 6.78
CA ARG A 279 8.82 11.40 7.67
C ARG A 279 9.17 12.09 8.99
N ALA A 280 8.69 13.31 9.21
CA ALA A 280 8.90 14.05 10.44
C ALA A 280 8.15 13.45 11.63
N PRO A 281 8.63 13.63 12.88
CA PRO A 281 7.86 13.32 14.08
C PRO A 281 6.50 14.01 14.02
N LYS A 282 5.43 13.23 14.15
CA LYS A 282 4.04 13.70 13.97
C LYS A 282 3.72 14.23 12.56
N GLY A 283 4.45 13.79 11.53
CA GLY A 283 4.28 14.14 10.12
C GLY A 283 3.06 13.54 9.42
N TRP A 284 2.14 12.91 10.17
CA TRP A 284 0.92 12.28 9.65
C TRP A 284 0.08 13.19 8.76
N GLU A 285 -0.07 14.46 9.13
CA GLU A 285 -0.83 15.41 8.32
C GLU A 285 -0.12 15.76 7.01
N ALA A 286 1.21 15.88 7.05
CA ALA A 286 2.02 16.14 5.86
C ALA A 286 2.02 14.95 4.90
N SER A 287 1.96 13.72 5.42
CA SER A 287 1.91 12.51 4.59
C SER A 287 0.64 12.43 3.74
N LYS A 288 -0.45 13.11 4.13
CA LYS A 288 -1.67 13.22 3.30
C LYS A 288 -1.49 14.08 2.05
N ASP A 289 -0.44 14.90 1.99
CA ASP A 289 -0.11 15.72 0.82
C ASP A 289 0.73 14.96 -0.22
N HIS A 290 1.00 13.66 -0.04
CA HIS A 290 1.79 12.86 -0.98
C HIS A 290 1.33 12.96 -2.45
N PRO A 291 0.02 13.03 -2.82
CA PRO A 291 -0.36 13.13 -4.22
C PRO A 291 0.09 14.47 -4.83
N LEU A 292 0.05 15.55 -4.03
CA LEU A 292 0.49 16.87 -4.45
C LEU A 292 2.00 16.89 -4.66
N VAL A 293 2.74 16.30 -3.72
CA VAL A 293 4.21 16.25 -3.76
C VAL A 293 4.69 15.37 -4.92
N SER A 294 4.10 14.20 -5.12
CA SER A 294 4.41 13.31 -6.25
C SER A 294 4.12 13.98 -7.60
N ALA A 295 2.94 14.62 -7.74
CA ALA A 295 2.60 15.36 -8.96
C ALA A 295 3.57 16.51 -9.22
N ARG A 296 3.99 17.23 -8.17
CA ARG A 296 4.97 18.31 -8.31
C ARG A 296 6.36 17.80 -8.70
N PHE A 297 6.78 16.65 -8.19
CA PHE A 297 8.01 16.00 -8.66
C PHE A 297 7.94 15.69 -10.17
N ILE A 298 6.79 15.20 -10.66
CA ILE A 298 6.56 14.95 -12.09
C ILE A 298 6.60 16.27 -12.89
N GLU A 299 5.99 17.34 -12.39
CA GLU A 299 6.02 18.66 -13.02
C GLU A 299 7.43 19.26 -13.08
N ASP A 300 8.18 19.20 -11.98
CA ASP A 300 9.58 19.67 -11.91
C ASP A 300 10.49 18.87 -12.87
N ASN A 301 10.10 17.64 -13.21
CA ASN A 301 10.78 16.76 -14.18
C ASN A 301 10.05 16.64 -15.52
N LYS A 302 9.21 17.61 -15.90
CA LYS A 302 8.37 17.55 -17.12
C LYS A 302 9.14 17.12 -18.36
N THR A 303 10.33 17.69 -18.61
CA THR A 303 11.15 17.37 -19.79
C THR A 303 11.47 15.88 -19.89
N TYR A 304 11.78 15.23 -18.76
CA TYR A 304 12.00 13.79 -18.71
C TYR A 304 10.74 13.03 -19.13
N TYR A 305 9.60 13.33 -18.49
CA TYR A 305 8.36 12.60 -18.76
C TYR A 305 7.85 12.82 -20.20
N VAL A 306 7.97 14.04 -20.73
CA VAL A 306 7.63 14.33 -22.14
C VAL A 306 8.57 13.59 -23.09
N ASN A 307 9.87 13.53 -22.78
CA ASN A 307 10.80 12.72 -23.55
C ASN A 307 10.33 11.25 -23.55
N LYS A 308 9.97 10.70 -22.38
CA LYS A 308 9.58 9.29 -22.20
C LYS A 308 8.24 8.92 -22.83
N PHE A 309 7.20 9.68 -22.56
CA PHE A 309 5.81 9.31 -22.84
C PHE A 309 5.09 10.26 -23.82
N GLY A 310 5.76 11.32 -24.27
CA GLY A 310 5.13 12.41 -25.01
C GLY A 310 4.32 13.35 -24.10
N GLU A 311 3.82 14.45 -24.66
CA GLU A 311 3.08 15.46 -23.88
C GLU A 311 1.79 14.87 -23.28
N ASP A 312 1.05 14.07 -24.04
CA ASP A 312 -0.18 13.43 -23.55
C ASP A 312 0.09 12.40 -22.46
N GLY A 313 1.18 11.62 -22.58
CA GLY A 313 1.59 10.67 -21.56
C GLY A 313 2.05 11.38 -20.27
N TYR A 314 2.82 12.45 -20.38
CA TYR A 314 3.17 13.30 -19.22
C TYR A 314 1.92 13.82 -18.49
N GLN A 315 0.96 14.39 -19.23
CA GLN A 315 -0.28 14.91 -18.64
C GLN A 315 -1.09 13.80 -17.98
N ALA A 316 -1.21 12.64 -18.63
CA ALA A 316 -1.89 11.48 -18.07
C ALA A 316 -1.26 11.01 -16.75
N ILE A 317 0.08 10.95 -16.69
CA ILE A 317 0.83 10.56 -15.48
C ILE A 317 0.61 11.60 -14.38
N HIS A 318 0.89 12.87 -14.66
CA HIS A 318 0.75 13.96 -13.70
C HIS A 318 -0.66 14.02 -13.10
N ASP A 319 -1.69 14.04 -13.95
CA ASP A 319 -3.07 14.22 -13.50
C ASP A 319 -3.61 12.98 -12.77
N SER A 320 -3.16 11.78 -13.17
CA SER A 320 -3.54 10.55 -12.48
C SER A 320 -2.86 10.48 -11.11
N VAL A 321 -1.58 10.81 -11.00
CA VAL A 321 -0.86 10.89 -9.71
C VAL A 321 -1.46 11.95 -8.80
N LEU A 322 -1.79 13.14 -9.32
CA LEU A 322 -2.38 14.20 -8.50
C LEU A 322 -3.71 13.79 -7.85
N ASN A 323 -4.48 12.95 -8.52
CA ASN A 323 -5.86 12.62 -8.16
C ASN A 323 -6.09 11.13 -7.85
N HIS A 324 -5.03 10.34 -7.63
CA HIS A 324 -5.16 8.89 -7.49
C HIS A 324 -5.95 8.48 -6.24
N SER A 325 -5.94 9.31 -5.19
CA SER A 325 -6.57 8.98 -3.90
C SER A 325 -8.11 9.01 -3.91
N TYR A 326 -8.74 9.35 -5.04
CA TYR A 326 -10.20 9.38 -5.21
C TYR A 326 -10.57 8.62 -6.48
N PRO A 327 -11.22 7.44 -6.38
CA PRO A 327 -11.60 6.66 -7.54
C PRO A 327 -12.44 7.42 -8.53
N LYS A 328 -12.05 7.31 -9.80
CA LYS A 328 -12.88 7.67 -10.93
C LYS A 328 -13.41 6.39 -11.58
N LEU A 329 -14.65 6.02 -11.29
CA LEU A 329 -15.25 4.74 -11.72
C LEU A 329 -15.81 4.80 -13.16
N GLU A 330 -15.04 5.41 -14.07
CA GLU A 330 -15.38 5.57 -15.49
C GLU A 330 -14.29 4.91 -16.33
N TYR A 331 -14.65 3.84 -17.06
CA TYR A 331 -13.71 3.01 -17.83
C TYR A 331 -14.01 3.07 -19.34
N GLN A 332 -14.23 4.28 -19.85
CA GLN A 332 -14.52 4.50 -21.26
C GLN A 332 -13.25 4.82 -22.04
N SER A 333 -13.15 4.28 -23.26
CA SER A 333 -12.23 4.71 -24.30
C SER A 333 -13.08 5.09 -25.50
N ASP A 334 -12.80 6.22 -26.13
CA ASP A 334 -13.45 6.62 -27.37
C ASP A 334 -12.82 5.96 -28.61
N GLY A 335 -11.74 5.18 -28.41
CA GLY A 335 -10.95 4.50 -29.44
C GLY A 335 -10.24 5.43 -30.42
N LYS A 336 -10.32 6.75 -30.23
CA LYS A 336 -9.77 7.79 -31.11
C LYS A 336 -8.51 8.40 -30.51
N GLU A 337 -8.41 8.46 -29.19
CA GLU A 337 -7.22 8.96 -28.51
C GLU A 337 -6.07 7.96 -28.57
N VAL A 338 -4.84 8.48 -28.69
CA VAL A 338 -3.61 7.67 -28.58
C VAL A 338 -3.29 7.31 -27.12
N VAL A 339 -3.74 8.15 -26.19
CA VAL A 339 -3.59 8.02 -24.73
C VAL A 339 -4.93 8.39 -24.09
N HIS A 340 -5.59 7.44 -23.45
CA HIS A 340 -6.93 7.59 -22.89
C HIS A 340 -6.87 8.04 -21.43
N LYS A 341 -6.72 9.35 -21.18
CA LYS A 341 -6.45 9.93 -19.84
C LYS A 341 -7.52 9.53 -18.80
N GLY A 342 -8.78 9.53 -19.20
CA GLY A 342 -9.90 9.14 -18.33
C GLY A 342 -9.83 7.68 -17.88
N LEU A 343 -9.55 6.77 -18.82
CA LEU A 343 -9.40 5.34 -18.57
C LEU A 343 -8.19 5.05 -17.66
N ILE A 344 -7.03 5.66 -17.97
CA ILE A 344 -5.79 5.52 -17.20
C ILE A 344 -6.05 5.93 -15.74
N ARG A 345 -6.64 7.11 -15.54
CA ARG A 345 -6.96 7.62 -14.21
C ARG A 345 -7.97 6.72 -13.50
N GLY A 346 -8.99 6.25 -14.22
CA GLY A 346 -10.02 5.39 -13.65
C GLY A 346 -9.46 4.08 -13.11
N ILE A 347 -8.65 3.37 -13.91
CA ILE A 347 -7.98 2.14 -13.47
C ILE A 347 -7.06 2.45 -12.28
N SER A 348 -6.17 3.43 -12.44
CA SER A 348 -5.14 3.80 -11.46
C SER A 348 -5.70 4.12 -10.07
N SER A 349 -6.72 4.98 -10.01
CA SER A 349 -7.34 5.39 -8.74
C SER A 349 -8.20 4.29 -8.10
N THR A 350 -8.79 3.42 -8.92
CA THR A 350 -9.55 2.26 -8.43
C THR A 350 -8.63 1.27 -7.72
N VAL A 351 -7.54 0.87 -8.37
CA VAL A 351 -6.66 -0.19 -7.83
C VAL A 351 -5.92 0.26 -6.57
N ASP A 352 -5.52 1.53 -6.48
CA ASP A 352 -4.92 2.07 -5.26
C ASP A 352 -5.88 2.02 -4.07
N SER A 353 -7.17 2.28 -4.31
CA SER A 353 -8.20 2.18 -3.28
C SER A 353 -8.48 0.74 -2.82
N LEU A 354 -8.01 -0.26 -3.57
CA LEU A 354 -8.13 -1.68 -3.24
C LEU A 354 -6.92 -2.23 -2.47
N GLY A 355 -5.79 -1.52 -2.46
CA GLY A 355 -4.58 -1.86 -1.70
C GLY A 355 -4.75 -1.64 -0.19
N VAL A 356 -5.73 -2.31 0.44
CA VAL A 356 -6.10 -2.14 1.86
C VAL A 356 -5.99 -3.43 2.68
N THR A 357 -5.61 -4.53 2.04
CA THR A 357 -5.59 -5.90 2.58
C THR A 357 -4.21 -6.34 3.05
N VAL A 358 -4.16 -7.52 3.68
CA VAL A 358 -2.98 -7.97 4.42
C VAL A 358 -1.75 -8.10 3.53
N GLU A 359 -1.93 -8.70 2.35
CA GLU A 359 -0.91 -9.05 1.36
C GLU A 359 -0.32 -7.82 0.65
N THR A 360 -1.06 -6.70 0.62
CA THR A 360 -0.66 -5.49 -0.10
C THR A 360 -0.27 -4.35 0.83
N LYS A 361 -0.90 -4.25 2.00
CA LYS A 361 -0.87 -3.04 2.83
C LYS A 361 -0.29 -3.21 4.22
N THR A 362 -0.01 -4.43 4.66
CA THR A 362 0.57 -4.67 5.99
C THR A 362 2.08 -4.43 5.98
N PRO A 363 2.60 -3.48 6.80
CA PRO A 363 4.03 -3.23 6.88
C PRO A 363 4.80 -4.49 7.30
N GLU A 364 5.93 -4.74 6.64
CA GLU A 364 6.75 -5.95 6.86
C GLU A 364 7.06 -6.24 8.32
N PHE A 365 7.36 -5.20 9.10
CA PHE A 365 7.72 -5.31 10.51
C PHE A 365 6.67 -6.07 11.35
N PHE A 366 5.38 -5.90 11.02
CA PHE A 366 4.27 -6.50 11.76
C PHE A 366 3.93 -7.94 11.34
N TRP A 367 4.70 -8.51 10.41
CA TRP A 367 4.64 -9.95 10.11
C TRP A 367 5.41 -10.80 11.13
N SER A 368 6.15 -10.18 12.05
CA SER A 368 6.77 -10.85 13.19
C SER A 368 5.73 -11.22 14.24
N LYS A 369 5.82 -12.44 14.81
CA LYS A 369 4.96 -12.89 15.91
C LYS A 369 5.03 -11.93 17.11
N ASP A 370 6.22 -11.45 17.44
CA ASP A 370 6.43 -10.60 18.63
C ASP A 370 5.91 -9.17 18.41
N ALA A 371 6.09 -8.63 17.20
CA ALA A 371 5.48 -7.36 16.83
C ALA A 371 3.95 -7.46 16.86
N MET A 372 3.38 -8.55 16.33
CA MET A 372 1.95 -8.81 16.35
C MET A 372 1.39 -8.96 17.78
N ARG A 373 2.09 -9.68 18.67
CA ARG A 373 1.72 -9.77 20.09
C ARG A 373 1.63 -8.37 20.71
N THR A 374 2.58 -7.51 20.40
CA THR A 374 2.60 -6.13 20.92
C THR A 374 1.42 -5.30 20.40
N LEU A 375 1.06 -5.42 19.11
CA LEU A 375 -0.15 -4.80 18.56
C LEU A 375 -1.41 -5.25 19.31
N LEU A 376 -1.51 -6.54 19.62
CA LEU A 376 -2.67 -7.10 20.31
C LEU A 376 -2.72 -6.74 21.79
N LYS A 377 -1.57 -6.57 22.46
CA LYS A 377 -1.49 -5.97 23.81
C LYS A 377 -2.05 -4.55 23.81
N ILE A 378 -1.63 -3.73 22.85
CA ILE A 378 -2.13 -2.34 22.71
C ILE A 378 -3.63 -2.36 22.50
N ARG A 379 -4.14 -3.22 21.60
CA ARG A 379 -5.58 -3.28 21.35
C ARG A 379 -6.36 -3.72 22.58
N LEU A 380 -5.90 -4.75 23.29
CA LEU A 380 -6.54 -5.21 24.52
C LEU A 380 -6.52 -4.12 25.61
N ALA A 381 -5.41 -3.38 25.74
CA ALA A 381 -5.32 -2.24 26.65
C ALA A 381 -6.30 -1.12 26.26
N MET A 382 -6.40 -0.77 24.97
CA MET A 382 -7.38 0.23 24.50
C MET A 382 -8.81 -0.20 24.84
N GLU A 383 -9.17 -1.47 24.61
CA GLU A 383 -10.51 -1.99 24.87
C GLU A 383 -10.86 -1.94 26.38
N THR A 384 -9.88 -2.23 27.24
CA THR A 384 -10.10 -2.41 28.68
C THR A 384 -9.84 -1.16 29.51
N MET A 385 -9.15 -0.16 28.96
CA MET A 385 -8.72 1.06 29.67
C MET A 385 -9.37 2.33 29.12
N GLY A 386 -10.56 2.24 28.52
CA GLY A 386 -11.34 3.40 28.09
C GLY A 386 -10.83 4.05 26.80
N GLY A 387 -10.26 3.25 25.88
CA GLY A 387 -9.87 3.67 24.54
C GLY A 387 -8.48 4.29 24.43
N LYS A 388 -7.72 4.39 25.52
CA LYS A 388 -6.34 4.91 25.52
C LYS A 388 -5.41 4.01 26.30
N VAL A 389 -4.18 3.91 25.84
CA VAL A 389 -3.13 3.17 26.55
C VAL A 389 -2.41 4.14 27.49
N PRO A 390 -2.25 3.83 28.78
CA PRO A 390 -1.44 4.64 29.69
C PRO A 390 -0.03 4.86 29.15
N GLU A 391 0.53 6.06 29.31
CA GLU A 391 1.82 6.46 28.74
C GLU A 391 2.97 5.51 29.17
N GLU A 392 2.98 5.09 30.43
CA GLU A 392 3.94 4.11 30.94
C GLU A 392 3.84 2.76 30.22
N LEU A 393 2.61 2.30 29.96
CA LEU A 393 2.35 1.04 29.27
C LEU A 393 2.74 1.13 27.79
N MET A 394 2.38 2.23 27.12
CA MET A 394 2.80 2.50 25.74
C MET A 394 4.33 2.58 25.63
N GLY A 395 5.00 3.21 26.59
CA GLY A 395 6.46 3.24 26.67
C GLY A 395 7.08 1.85 26.72
N ARG A 396 6.52 0.93 27.52
CA ARG A 396 6.95 -0.47 27.57
C ARG A 396 6.72 -1.19 26.25
N TYR A 397 5.55 -1.04 25.63
CA TYR A 397 5.25 -1.66 24.34
C TYR A 397 6.15 -1.15 23.22
N LYS A 398 6.51 0.14 23.22
CA LYS A 398 7.54 0.67 22.31
C LYS A 398 8.90 -0.02 22.54
N GLN A 399 9.31 -0.23 23.79
CA GLN A 399 10.56 -0.96 24.08
C GLN A 399 10.52 -2.43 23.62
N GLU A 400 9.36 -3.11 23.73
CA GLU A 400 9.19 -4.45 23.15
C GLU A 400 9.38 -4.43 21.64
N LEU A 401 8.78 -3.46 20.94
CA LEU A 401 8.99 -3.28 19.49
C LEU A 401 10.45 -2.93 19.15
N MET A 402 11.14 -2.12 19.96
CA MET A 402 12.58 -1.87 19.79
C MET A 402 13.38 -3.16 19.91
N GLY A 403 12.99 -4.06 20.81
CA GLY A 403 13.57 -5.40 20.92
C GLY A 403 13.41 -6.22 19.64
N VAL A 404 12.24 -6.14 18.99
CA VAL A 404 11.99 -6.79 17.68
C VAL A 404 12.84 -6.13 16.59
N ALA A 405 12.88 -4.79 16.53
CA ALA A 405 13.71 -4.05 15.59
C ALA A 405 15.19 -4.42 15.73
N GLY A 406 15.69 -4.61 16.95
CA GLY A 406 17.06 -5.04 17.21
C GLY A 406 17.45 -6.39 16.62
N GLN A 407 16.48 -7.23 16.23
CA GLN A 407 16.71 -8.52 15.54
C GLN A 407 16.98 -8.35 14.04
N GLU A 408 16.63 -7.21 13.45
CA GLU A 408 16.92 -6.87 12.05
C GLU A 408 18.42 -6.82 11.84
N GLN A 409 18.93 -7.59 10.89
CA GLN A 409 20.37 -7.77 10.67
C GLN A 409 20.97 -6.58 9.89
N ASN A 410 20.19 -5.98 8.99
CA ASN A 410 20.64 -4.81 8.25
C ASN A 410 20.54 -3.55 9.16
N PRO A 411 21.65 -2.83 9.40
CA PRO A 411 21.66 -1.69 10.33
C PRO A 411 20.81 -0.50 9.84
N ASP A 412 20.71 -0.28 8.53
CA ASP A 412 19.89 0.77 7.95
C ASP A 412 18.38 0.48 8.15
N ARG A 413 17.96 -0.77 7.93
CA ARG A 413 16.58 -1.23 8.17
C ARG A 413 16.24 -1.18 9.65
N ARG A 414 17.14 -1.66 10.51
CA ARG A 414 17.00 -1.58 11.97
C ARG A 414 16.77 -0.14 12.42
N SER A 415 17.64 0.79 12.00
CA SER A 415 17.49 2.20 12.33
C SER A 415 16.20 2.79 11.77
N GLY A 416 15.77 2.35 10.58
CA GLY A 416 14.47 2.69 10.01
C GLY A 416 13.32 2.33 10.96
N TYR A 417 13.25 1.07 11.39
CA TYR A 417 12.21 0.61 12.31
C TYR A 417 12.25 1.32 13.67
N GLU A 418 13.45 1.51 14.24
CA GLU A 418 13.61 2.27 15.50
C GLU A 418 13.05 3.69 15.36
N ASN A 419 13.42 4.40 14.29
CA ASN A 419 12.88 5.73 14.00
C ASN A 419 11.35 5.71 13.81
N ALA A 420 10.82 4.68 13.16
CA ALA A 420 9.38 4.53 12.94
C ALA A 420 8.62 4.33 14.26
N ILE A 421 9.16 3.51 15.18
CA ILE A 421 8.60 3.25 16.51
C ILE A 421 8.56 4.53 17.36
N ASP A 422 9.66 5.29 17.36
CA ASP A 422 9.75 6.51 18.17
C ASP A 422 8.81 7.61 17.65
N ASN A 423 8.80 7.83 16.34
CA ASN A 423 8.21 9.03 15.75
C ASN A 423 6.75 8.86 15.30
N PHE A 424 6.34 7.64 14.99
CA PHE A 424 5.03 7.38 14.36
C PHE A 424 4.16 6.42 15.15
N PHE A 425 4.73 5.43 15.83
CA PHE A 425 3.95 4.40 16.45
C PHE A 425 3.12 4.90 17.65
N ASN A 426 1.82 4.63 17.61
CA ASN A 426 0.80 4.99 18.60
C ASN A 426 -0.42 4.07 18.45
N GLU A 427 -1.46 4.28 19.26
CA GLU A 427 -2.72 3.51 19.23
C GLU A 427 -3.39 3.48 17.85
N PHE A 428 -3.44 4.61 17.16
CA PHE A 428 -4.05 4.71 15.84
C PHE A 428 -3.28 3.91 14.78
N THR A 429 -1.94 3.94 14.83
CA THR A 429 -1.10 3.09 13.96
C THR A 429 -1.40 1.62 14.21
N ALA A 430 -1.48 1.20 15.48
CA ALA A 430 -1.77 -0.18 15.83
C ALA A 430 -3.16 -0.62 15.33
N GLU A 431 -4.18 0.24 15.52
CA GLU A 431 -5.55 0.00 15.08
C GLU A 431 -5.65 -0.20 13.56
N ASN A 432 -5.05 0.71 12.78
CA ASN A 432 -5.07 0.60 11.32
C ASN A 432 -4.32 -0.63 10.82
N THR A 433 -3.15 -0.93 11.40
CA THR A 433 -2.38 -2.10 11.00
C THR A 433 -3.15 -3.40 11.24
N LEU A 434 -3.83 -3.54 12.38
CA LEU A 434 -4.68 -4.70 12.66
C LEU A 434 -5.84 -4.81 11.65
N GLY A 435 -6.42 -3.69 11.24
CA GLY A 435 -7.48 -3.65 10.24
C GLY A 435 -7.08 -4.18 8.86
N HIS A 436 -5.79 -4.27 8.52
CA HIS A 436 -5.34 -4.83 7.24
C HIS A 436 -5.43 -6.36 7.19
N TYR A 437 -5.43 -7.04 8.33
CA TYR A 437 -5.41 -8.52 8.41
C TYR A 437 -6.72 -9.20 8.04
N THR A 438 -7.63 -8.48 7.41
CA THR A 438 -9.06 -8.75 7.41
C THR A 438 -9.51 -9.53 6.18
N GLY A 439 -8.72 -9.48 5.11
CA GLY A 439 -8.97 -10.26 3.90
C GLY A 439 -7.79 -10.23 2.95
N ILE A 440 -7.93 -10.95 1.85
CA ILE A 440 -7.03 -10.96 0.70
C ILE A 440 -7.85 -10.68 -0.54
N VAL A 441 -7.40 -9.75 -1.38
CA VAL A 441 -7.98 -9.54 -2.71
C VAL A 441 -7.39 -10.58 -3.67
N ARG A 442 -8.28 -11.39 -4.26
CA ARG A 442 -7.91 -12.46 -5.20
C ARG A 442 -7.97 -11.98 -6.64
N ASN A 443 -9.02 -11.25 -6.98
CA ASN A 443 -9.29 -10.86 -8.34
C ASN A 443 -10.01 -9.52 -8.40
N VAL A 444 -9.68 -8.72 -9.41
CA VAL A 444 -10.33 -7.44 -9.71
C VAL A 444 -10.67 -7.42 -11.19
N TYR A 445 -11.94 -7.29 -11.52
CA TYR A 445 -12.41 -7.27 -12.91
C TYR A 445 -13.58 -6.30 -13.08
N VAL A 446 -14.08 -6.18 -14.30
CA VAL A 446 -15.24 -5.34 -14.61
C VAL A 446 -16.38 -6.13 -15.23
N GLU A 447 -17.60 -5.70 -14.92
CA GLU A 447 -18.83 -6.21 -15.50
C GLU A 447 -19.56 -5.12 -16.26
N LYS A 448 -20.17 -5.47 -17.40
CA LYS A 448 -21.10 -4.58 -18.10
C LYS A 448 -22.39 -4.52 -17.30
N VAL A 449 -22.86 -3.31 -17.00
CA VAL A 449 -24.16 -3.09 -16.38
C VAL A 449 -25.16 -2.76 -17.48
N SER A 450 -26.11 -3.66 -17.73
CA SER A 450 -27.20 -3.43 -18.68
C SER A 450 -28.38 -2.73 -18.00
N GLY A 451 -29.01 -1.75 -18.68
CA GLY A 451 -30.33 -1.23 -18.31
C GLY A 451 -30.40 0.04 -17.45
N LEU A 452 -29.28 0.67 -17.10
CA LEU A 452 -29.30 2.01 -16.48
C LEU A 452 -29.37 3.09 -17.58
N GLN A 453 -30.58 3.57 -17.88
CA GLN A 453 -30.74 4.86 -18.56
C GLN A 453 -30.23 5.94 -17.62
N SER A 454 -29.10 6.57 -17.94
CA SER A 454 -28.54 7.65 -17.11
C SER A 454 -29.49 8.85 -17.11
N GLN A 455 -30.05 9.18 -15.94
CA GLN A 455 -30.76 10.45 -15.72
C GLN A 455 -29.85 11.69 -15.85
N GLU A 456 -28.52 11.51 -15.95
CA GLU A 456 -27.55 12.62 -15.99
C GLU A 456 -26.91 12.88 -17.36
N THR A 457 -27.27 12.16 -18.44
CA THR A 457 -26.81 12.54 -19.79
C THR A 457 -27.74 13.58 -20.44
N LEU A 458 -27.81 14.76 -19.83
CA LEU A 458 -28.11 15.99 -20.57
C LEU A 458 -26.84 16.41 -21.31
N GLY A 459 -26.60 15.89 -22.53
CA GLY A 459 -25.77 16.66 -23.48
C GLY A 459 -24.90 15.95 -24.53
N ASN A 460 -24.60 14.65 -24.44
CA ASN A 460 -23.75 14.01 -25.45
C ASN A 460 -24.58 13.27 -26.50
N LYS A 461 -25.25 14.03 -27.37
CA LYS A 461 -25.60 13.55 -28.71
C LYS A 461 -24.40 13.87 -29.61
N ASP A 462 -23.96 12.92 -30.42
CA ASP A 462 -23.05 13.26 -31.51
C ASP A 462 -23.76 14.19 -32.51
N ASP A 463 -23.00 14.82 -33.42
CA ASP A 463 -23.53 15.71 -34.47
C ASP A 463 -24.51 15.01 -35.45
N HIS A 464 -24.80 13.73 -35.22
CA HIS A 464 -25.70 12.89 -36.02
C HIS A 464 -26.91 12.36 -35.22
N GLY A 465 -27.05 12.74 -33.95
CA GLY A 465 -28.19 12.36 -33.12
C GLY A 465 -28.23 10.89 -32.70
N HIS A 466 -27.11 10.17 -32.78
CA HIS A 466 -27.00 8.83 -32.23
C HIS A 466 -26.77 8.91 -30.72
N GLU A 467 -27.71 8.34 -29.96
CA GLU A 467 -27.46 7.97 -28.56
C GLU A 467 -26.50 6.79 -28.58
N GLY A 468 -25.21 7.04 -28.37
CA GLY A 468 -24.28 5.95 -28.09
C GLY A 468 -24.77 5.21 -26.86
N GLU A 469 -24.92 3.89 -26.94
CA GLU A 469 -25.14 3.06 -25.75
C GLU A 469 -23.96 3.31 -24.80
N ASN A 470 -24.17 4.14 -23.78
CA ASN A 470 -23.18 4.41 -22.75
C ASN A 470 -23.02 3.11 -21.93
N THR A 471 -22.13 2.24 -22.40
CA THR A 471 -21.80 1.00 -21.71
C THR A 471 -21.18 1.39 -20.38
N ARG A 472 -21.93 1.20 -19.30
CA ARG A 472 -21.44 1.42 -17.94
C ARG A 472 -20.79 0.13 -17.45
N PHE A 473 -19.67 0.30 -16.77
CA PHE A 473 -18.96 -0.80 -16.14
C PHE A 473 -19.06 -0.67 -14.64
N ARG A 474 -19.16 -1.82 -13.98
CA ARG A 474 -19.07 -1.96 -12.53
C ARG A 474 -17.81 -2.73 -12.20
N VAL A 475 -17.04 -2.26 -11.21
CA VAL A 475 -15.88 -2.99 -10.69
C VAL A 475 -16.36 -4.17 -9.86
N VAL A 476 -15.74 -5.32 -10.02
CA VAL A 476 -15.96 -6.48 -9.17
C VAL A 476 -14.66 -6.85 -8.49
N VAL A 477 -14.72 -7.01 -7.17
CA VAL A 477 -13.60 -7.37 -6.31
C VAL A 477 -13.94 -8.70 -5.65
N GLU A 478 -13.16 -9.74 -5.94
CA GLU A 478 -13.29 -11.03 -5.27
C GLU A 478 -12.27 -11.12 -4.14
N MET A 479 -12.77 -11.48 -2.96
CA MET A 479 -12.02 -11.46 -1.73
C MET A 479 -12.17 -12.78 -0.97
N THR A 480 -11.10 -13.15 -0.29
CA THR A 480 -11.11 -14.24 0.67
C THR A 480 -10.92 -13.64 2.06
N PRO A 481 -11.85 -13.88 3.02
CA PRO A 481 -11.63 -13.46 4.40
C PRO A 481 -10.49 -14.29 4.99
N THR A 482 -9.64 -13.66 5.79
CA THR A 482 -8.63 -14.40 6.57
C THR A 482 -9.29 -15.02 7.79
N GLU A 483 -8.65 -16.03 8.39
CA GLU A 483 -9.06 -16.51 9.72
C GLU A 483 -8.91 -15.42 10.80
N VAL A 484 -7.91 -14.54 10.64
CA VAL A 484 -7.65 -13.40 11.53
C VAL A 484 -8.84 -12.43 11.57
N TYR A 485 -9.59 -12.28 10.48
CA TYR A 485 -10.81 -11.48 10.45
C TYR A 485 -11.80 -11.87 11.54
N ALA A 486 -12.14 -13.15 11.61
CA ALA A 486 -13.11 -13.67 12.56
C ALA A 486 -12.60 -13.53 13.99
N LEU A 487 -11.31 -13.79 14.22
CA LEU A 487 -10.66 -13.65 15.52
C LEU A 487 -10.66 -12.18 15.99
N LEU A 488 -10.34 -11.24 15.10
CA LEU A 488 -10.43 -9.79 15.38
C LEU A 488 -11.86 -9.37 15.71
N GLY A 489 -12.84 -9.79 14.90
CA GLY A 489 -14.26 -9.47 15.10
C GLY A 489 -14.79 -10.02 16.43
N ASN A 490 -14.44 -11.27 16.77
CA ASN A 490 -14.80 -11.90 18.03
C ASN A 490 -14.23 -11.14 19.24
N MET A 491 -12.92 -10.84 19.21
CA MET A 491 -12.24 -10.26 20.38
C MET A 491 -12.48 -8.75 20.53
N PHE A 492 -12.58 -8.00 19.44
CA PHE A 492 -12.54 -6.53 19.48
C PHE A 492 -13.66 -5.86 18.69
N GLY A 493 -14.58 -6.63 18.12
CA GLY A 493 -15.74 -6.15 17.40
C GLY A 493 -15.51 -5.91 15.90
N ASP A 494 -16.62 -5.92 15.15
CA ASP A 494 -16.61 -5.90 13.68
C ASP A 494 -16.12 -4.58 13.09
N LYS A 495 -16.26 -3.48 13.84
CA LYS A 495 -15.79 -2.16 13.40
C LYS A 495 -14.28 -2.16 13.16
N LEU A 496 -13.51 -2.77 14.07
CA LEU A 496 -12.06 -2.91 13.90
C LEU A 496 -11.74 -3.86 12.74
N ALA A 497 -12.41 -5.02 12.72
CA ALA A 497 -12.20 -6.04 11.69
C ALA A 497 -12.59 -5.57 10.28
N SER A 498 -13.32 -4.47 10.13
CA SER A 498 -13.67 -3.90 8.82
C SER A 498 -13.01 -2.54 8.56
N GLN A 499 -12.22 -2.01 9.50
CA GLN A 499 -11.73 -0.63 9.49
C GLN A 499 -10.97 -0.25 8.22
N SER A 500 -10.03 -1.09 7.79
CA SER A 500 -9.24 -0.82 6.58
C SER A 500 -10.10 -0.92 5.31
N PHE A 501 -11.21 -1.67 5.35
CA PHE A 501 -12.16 -1.72 4.25
C PHE A 501 -13.09 -0.52 4.19
N VAL A 502 -13.36 0.15 5.31
CA VAL A 502 -14.29 1.31 5.31
C VAL A 502 -13.89 2.34 4.27
N LYS A 503 -12.58 2.57 4.09
CA LYS A 503 -12.07 3.43 3.01
C LYS A 503 -12.44 2.86 1.63
N ALA A 504 -12.04 1.64 1.32
CA ALA A 504 -12.32 1.02 0.01
C ALA A 504 -13.82 0.97 -0.30
N ILE A 505 -14.66 0.64 0.69
CA ILE A 505 -16.12 0.62 0.62
C ILE A 505 -16.66 2.00 0.28
N LYS A 506 -16.20 3.03 1.01
CA LYS A 506 -16.62 4.41 0.77
C LYS A 506 -16.19 4.89 -0.61
N ASP A 507 -14.95 4.62 -0.97
CA ASP A 507 -14.34 5.05 -2.24
C ASP A 507 -14.97 4.34 -3.45
N LEU A 508 -15.51 3.14 -3.25
CA LEU A 508 -16.28 2.37 -4.22
C LEU A 508 -17.80 2.58 -4.12
N GLU A 509 -18.25 3.55 -3.32
CA GLU A 509 -19.66 3.92 -3.12
C GLU A 509 -20.55 2.74 -2.68
N LEU A 510 -20.02 1.87 -1.82
CA LEU A 510 -20.77 0.78 -1.17
C LEU A 510 -21.35 1.27 0.17
N ASP A 511 -22.50 0.70 0.58
CA ASP A 511 -23.10 1.03 1.88
C ASP A 511 -22.32 0.36 3.03
N PRO A 512 -21.71 1.11 3.95
CA PRO A 512 -20.97 0.54 5.08
C PRO A 512 -21.81 -0.42 5.93
N LYS A 513 -23.13 -0.20 6.03
CA LYS A 513 -24.02 -1.08 6.82
C LYS A 513 -24.12 -2.48 6.23
N GLN A 514 -24.05 -2.60 4.90
CA GLN A 514 -24.07 -3.91 4.23
C GLN A 514 -22.78 -4.68 4.55
N VAL A 515 -21.65 -3.99 4.67
CA VAL A 515 -20.39 -4.62 5.06
C VAL A 515 -20.39 -5.02 6.53
N GLU A 516 -20.89 -4.18 7.43
CA GLU A 516 -21.03 -4.55 8.85
C GLU A 516 -21.96 -5.75 9.06
N ALA A 517 -23.02 -5.89 8.24
CA ALA A 517 -23.88 -7.07 8.25
C ALA A 517 -23.13 -8.33 7.78
N HIS A 518 -22.29 -8.19 6.74
CA HIS A 518 -21.42 -9.27 6.26
C HIS A 518 -20.34 -9.66 7.25
N ALA A 519 -19.75 -8.69 7.96
CA ALA A 519 -18.79 -8.95 9.01
C ALA A 519 -19.35 -9.92 10.06
N ARG A 520 -20.60 -9.68 10.46
CA ARG A 520 -21.35 -10.56 11.36
C ARG A 520 -21.66 -11.92 10.75
N ALA A 521 -22.01 -11.98 9.46
CA ALA A 521 -22.27 -13.24 8.77
C ALA A 521 -21.01 -14.12 8.67
N ILE A 522 -19.85 -13.55 8.30
CA ILE A 522 -18.55 -14.23 8.25
C ILE A 522 -18.16 -14.74 9.64
N ARG A 523 -18.38 -13.93 10.69
CA ARG A 523 -18.13 -14.28 12.09
C ARG A 523 -19.03 -15.43 12.57
N GLY A 524 -20.29 -15.46 12.11
CA GLY A 524 -21.31 -16.44 12.50
C GLY A 524 -21.12 -17.85 11.93
N ALA A 525 -20.41 -18.01 10.81
CA ALA A 525 -20.18 -19.28 10.12
C ALA A 525 -19.16 -20.21 10.83
N ARG A 526 -19.23 -20.31 12.17
CA ARG A 526 -18.24 -20.84 13.13
C ARG A 526 -17.82 -22.31 13.00
N SER A 527 -17.99 -22.97 11.86
CA SER A 527 -17.41 -24.29 11.66
C SER A 527 -16.80 -24.44 10.26
N ARG A 528 -15.67 -25.17 10.18
CA ARG A 528 -15.09 -25.64 8.90
C ARG A 528 -16.10 -26.36 7.99
N GLY A 529 -17.30 -26.71 8.49
CA GLY A 529 -18.39 -27.38 7.77
C GLY A 529 -19.54 -26.49 7.26
N GLU A 530 -19.65 -25.21 7.66
CA GLU A 530 -20.68 -24.27 7.19
C GLU A 530 -20.21 -23.35 6.05
N LYS A 531 -19.12 -23.75 5.36
CA LYS A 531 -18.35 -22.99 4.38
C LYS A 531 -19.02 -22.79 3.00
N LYS A 532 -20.28 -22.35 2.92
CA LYS A 532 -20.97 -22.22 1.61
C LYS A 532 -21.67 -20.90 1.32
N GLU A 533 -21.62 -19.91 2.21
CA GLU A 533 -22.24 -18.62 1.89
C GLU A 533 -21.23 -17.72 1.18
N VAL A 534 -21.40 -17.57 -0.13
CA VAL A 534 -20.83 -16.47 -0.91
C VAL A 534 -21.60 -15.22 -0.53
N LEU A 535 -20.87 -14.24 -0.04
CA LEU A 535 -21.37 -13.03 0.56
C LEU A 535 -21.12 -11.86 -0.40
N GLU A 536 -22.18 -11.17 -0.84
CA GLU A 536 -22.11 -10.12 -1.85
C GLU A 536 -22.56 -8.75 -1.29
N VAL A 537 -21.77 -7.71 -1.58
CA VAL A 537 -22.13 -6.29 -1.39
C VAL A 537 -22.03 -5.62 -2.75
N ALA A 538 -23.07 -4.92 -3.17
CA ALA A 538 -23.09 -4.29 -4.49
C ALA A 538 -23.72 -2.90 -4.45
N SER A 539 -23.13 -2.01 -5.25
CA SER A 539 -23.73 -0.77 -5.73
C SER A 539 -23.83 -0.81 -7.26
N ASP A 540 -24.32 0.29 -7.84
CA ASP A 540 -24.29 0.47 -9.30
C ASP A 540 -22.86 0.52 -9.87
N ARG A 541 -21.86 0.83 -9.02
CA ARG A 541 -20.48 1.11 -9.47
C ARG A 541 -19.44 0.09 -9.01
N ALA A 542 -19.69 -0.62 -7.92
CA ALA A 542 -18.82 -1.69 -7.46
C ALA A 542 -19.59 -2.88 -6.90
N ARG A 543 -18.93 -4.04 -6.86
CA ARG A 543 -19.41 -5.27 -6.25
C ARG A 543 -18.25 -5.95 -5.53
N ILE A 544 -18.39 -6.25 -4.25
CA ILE A 544 -17.45 -7.06 -3.48
C ILE A 544 -18.09 -8.42 -3.24
N ILE A 545 -17.36 -9.46 -3.62
CA ILE A 545 -17.75 -10.86 -3.41
C ILE A 545 -16.76 -11.46 -2.41
N VAL A 546 -17.28 -11.97 -1.30
CA VAL A 546 -16.49 -12.60 -0.24
C VAL A 546 -16.85 -14.08 -0.18
N GLY A 547 -15.86 -14.97 -0.29
CA GLY A 547 -16.11 -16.42 -0.25
C GLY A 547 -14.88 -17.27 0.03
N SER A 548 -15.09 -18.47 0.57
CA SER A 548 -14.02 -19.45 0.85
C SER A 548 -13.77 -20.45 -0.28
N GLU A 549 -14.72 -20.65 -1.21
CA GLU A 549 -14.63 -21.63 -2.31
C GLU A 549 -13.53 -21.28 -3.34
N PHE A 550 -13.11 -20.01 -3.41
CA PHE A 550 -12.04 -19.56 -4.31
C PHE A 550 -10.67 -20.21 -4.04
N LEU A 551 -10.47 -20.79 -2.84
CA LEU A 551 -9.22 -21.48 -2.48
C LEU A 551 -9.08 -22.86 -3.11
N GLU A 552 -10.20 -23.53 -3.46
CA GLU A 552 -10.18 -24.92 -3.94
C GLU A 552 -10.19 -25.02 -5.47
N GLU A 553 -10.85 -24.09 -6.17
CA GLU A 553 -11.02 -24.18 -7.64
C GLU A 553 -9.85 -23.60 -8.45
N GLN A 554 -9.05 -22.68 -7.91
CA GLN A 554 -8.08 -21.94 -8.72
C GLN A 554 -6.65 -22.53 -8.74
N GLY A 555 -6.32 -23.50 -7.87
CA GLY A 555 -4.97 -24.02 -7.75
C GLY A 555 -3.97 -22.93 -7.32
N LEU A 556 -3.55 -22.95 -6.06
CA LEU A 556 -2.53 -22.01 -5.54
C LEU A 556 -1.15 -22.30 -6.16
N ASP A 557 -0.98 -21.96 -7.44
CA ASP A 557 0.23 -22.25 -8.23
C ASP A 557 1.24 -21.08 -8.25
N ARG A 558 0.97 -19.97 -7.54
CA ARG A 558 1.92 -18.84 -7.42
C ARG A 558 2.70 -18.91 -6.11
N ILE A 559 4.02 -18.87 -6.20
CA ILE A 559 4.96 -18.97 -5.07
C ILE A 559 4.73 -17.87 -4.01
N SER A 560 4.35 -16.65 -4.42
CA SER A 560 4.01 -15.55 -3.51
C SER A 560 2.79 -15.86 -2.64
N ASP A 561 1.75 -16.47 -3.23
CA ASP A 561 0.51 -16.80 -2.52
C ASP A 561 0.74 -17.90 -1.47
N VAL A 562 1.73 -18.78 -1.69
CA VAL A 562 2.15 -19.82 -0.74
C VAL A 562 2.94 -19.23 0.44
N LEU A 563 3.85 -18.28 0.17
CA LEU A 563 4.63 -17.61 1.21
C LEU A 563 3.75 -16.71 2.09
N ASP A 564 2.80 -16.00 1.49
CA ASP A 564 1.85 -15.19 2.22
C ASP A 564 0.89 -16.07 3.04
N ALA A 565 0.47 -17.23 2.53
CA ALA A 565 -0.32 -18.18 3.30
C ALA A 565 0.41 -18.69 4.57
N GLN A 566 1.70 -19.00 4.49
CA GLN A 566 2.49 -19.43 5.66
C GLN A 566 2.66 -18.30 6.69
N LYS A 567 2.90 -17.08 6.21
CA LYS A 567 3.01 -15.91 7.09
C LYS A 567 1.67 -15.58 7.74
N ILE A 568 0.56 -15.66 7.01
CA ILE A 568 -0.78 -15.47 7.57
C ILE A 568 -1.10 -16.55 8.60
N GLN A 569 -0.76 -17.81 8.34
CA GLN A 569 -0.91 -18.89 9.32
C GLN A 569 -0.13 -18.61 10.61
N THR A 570 1.12 -18.15 10.48
CA THR A 570 1.98 -17.73 11.59
C THR A 570 1.33 -16.63 12.42
N ILE A 571 0.67 -15.66 11.76
CA ILE A 571 -0.05 -14.59 12.44
C ILE A 571 -1.32 -15.13 13.10
N SER A 572 -2.12 -15.97 12.42
CA SER A 572 -3.31 -16.62 13.00
C SER A 572 -3.01 -17.36 14.30
N GLU A 573 -1.85 -18.02 14.40
CA GLU A 573 -1.41 -18.68 15.64
C GLU A 573 -1.31 -17.71 16.83
N VAL A 574 -0.85 -16.48 16.60
CA VAL A 574 -0.76 -15.44 17.65
C VAL A 574 -2.15 -14.97 18.07
N PHE A 575 -3.08 -14.84 17.11
CA PHE A 575 -4.47 -14.50 17.41
C PHE A 575 -5.16 -15.60 18.22
N HIS A 576 -4.96 -16.86 17.86
CA HIS A 576 -5.48 -18.02 18.61
C HIS A 576 -4.91 -18.09 20.03
N GLU A 577 -3.61 -17.84 20.19
CA GLU A 577 -2.98 -17.74 21.52
C GLU A 577 -3.73 -16.75 22.41
N ILE A 578 -4.04 -15.56 21.91
CA ILE A 578 -4.74 -14.52 22.67
C ILE A 578 -6.22 -14.86 22.88
N GLU A 579 -6.91 -15.40 21.89
CA GLU A 579 -8.31 -15.82 22.04
C GLU A 579 -8.47 -16.89 23.14
N THR A 580 -7.50 -17.80 23.27
CA THR A 580 -7.51 -18.82 24.34
C THR A 580 -7.21 -18.25 25.72
N LEU A 581 -6.45 -17.16 25.79
CA LEU A 581 -6.05 -16.49 27.02
C LEU A 581 -7.12 -15.50 27.51
N SER A 582 -7.79 -14.83 26.59
CA SER A 582 -8.72 -13.72 26.79
C SER A 582 -10.17 -14.18 26.97
N ILE A 583 -10.96 -13.40 27.71
CA ILE A 583 -12.43 -13.58 27.80
C ILE A 583 -13.21 -12.58 26.94
N ARG A 584 -12.52 -11.81 26.07
CA ARG A 584 -13.16 -10.74 25.28
C ARG A 584 -14.27 -11.28 24.37
N THR A 585 -14.03 -12.41 23.72
CA THR A 585 -15.03 -13.06 22.86
C THR A 585 -16.30 -13.36 23.64
N GLU A 586 -16.17 -13.96 24.83
CA GLU A 586 -17.30 -14.31 25.68
C GLU A 586 -18.03 -13.06 26.21
N ILE A 587 -17.31 -11.97 26.52
CA ILE A 587 -17.92 -10.70 26.93
C ILE A 587 -18.72 -10.08 25.78
N ASN A 588 -18.17 -10.06 24.57
CA ASN A 588 -18.86 -9.50 23.41
C ASN A 588 -20.11 -10.31 23.06
N GLU A 589 -20.04 -11.64 23.07
CA GLU A 589 -21.20 -12.52 22.88
C GLU A 589 -22.29 -12.28 23.92
N LEU A 590 -21.91 -12.19 25.20
CA LEU A 590 -22.81 -11.87 26.30
C LEU A 590 -23.54 -10.53 26.06
N LEU A 591 -22.82 -9.49 25.65
CA LEU A 591 -23.40 -8.16 25.41
C LEU A 591 -24.33 -8.14 24.17
N ASP A 592 -23.98 -8.88 23.11
CA ASP A 592 -24.81 -9.06 21.92
C ASP A 592 -26.09 -9.83 22.28
N ASP A 593 -25.98 -10.98 22.96
CA ASP A 593 -27.10 -11.80 23.43
C ASP A 593 -28.09 -11.01 24.31
N MET A 594 -27.57 -10.20 25.23
CA MET A 594 -28.40 -9.35 26.10
C MET A 594 -29.13 -8.27 25.32
N SER A 595 -28.53 -7.76 24.25
CA SER A 595 -29.14 -6.74 23.41
C SER A 595 -30.25 -7.32 22.51
N GLU A 596 -30.13 -8.58 22.11
CA GLU A 596 -31.11 -9.27 21.26
C GLU A 596 -32.26 -9.91 22.03
N ARG A 597 -31.97 -10.60 23.14
CA ARG A 597 -32.94 -11.45 23.86
C ARG A 597 -33.63 -10.74 25.03
N GLY A 598 -33.14 -9.57 25.44
CA GLY A 598 -33.69 -8.80 26.55
C GLY A 598 -33.41 -9.39 27.95
N VAL A 599 -33.89 -8.69 28.98
CA VAL A 599 -33.56 -8.93 30.40
C VAL A 599 -34.04 -10.30 30.91
N GLU A 600 -35.09 -10.85 30.33
CA GLU A 600 -35.70 -12.12 30.76
C GLU A 600 -34.80 -13.34 30.48
N ALA A 601 -33.87 -13.23 29.52
CA ALA A 601 -32.91 -14.29 29.19
C ALA A 601 -31.63 -14.26 30.05
N ILE A 602 -31.46 -13.28 30.95
CA ILE A 602 -30.22 -13.07 31.72
C ILE A 602 -29.75 -14.33 32.48
N PRO A 603 -30.61 -15.08 33.21
CA PRO A 603 -30.14 -16.26 33.95
C PRO A 603 -29.55 -17.35 33.05
N GLU A 604 -30.13 -17.55 31.87
CA GLU A 604 -29.65 -18.52 30.89
C GLU A 604 -28.33 -18.05 30.26
N ILE A 605 -28.27 -16.77 29.86
CA ILE A 605 -27.09 -16.15 29.27
C ILE A 605 -25.92 -16.17 30.27
N GLN A 606 -26.17 -15.85 31.55
CA GLN A 606 -25.18 -15.90 32.62
C GLN A 606 -24.63 -17.31 32.82
N ALA A 607 -25.50 -18.33 32.95
CA ALA A 607 -25.04 -19.70 33.12
C ALA A 607 -24.24 -20.23 31.93
N ARG A 608 -24.51 -19.74 30.71
CA ARG A 608 -23.70 -20.04 29.52
C ARG A 608 -22.34 -19.34 29.59
N PHE A 609 -22.32 -18.05 29.92
CA PHE A 609 -21.11 -17.24 30.06
C PHE A 609 -20.16 -17.79 31.14
N GLU A 610 -20.67 -18.11 32.34
CA GLU A 610 -19.86 -18.70 33.41
C GLU A 610 -19.18 -20.01 32.98
N ARG A 611 -19.90 -20.86 32.24
CA ARG A 611 -19.35 -22.12 31.73
C ARG A 611 -18.24 -21.88 30.71
N SER A 612 -18.41 -20.92 29.79
CA SER A 612 -17.42 -20.66 28.74
C SER A 612 -16.11 -20.08 29.27
N ILE A 613 -16.15 -19.24 30.33
CA ILE A 613 -14.95 -18.60 30.89
C ILE A 613 -14.29 -19.38 32.04
N SER A 614 -14.91 -20.45 32.53
CA SER A 614 -14.45 -21.19 33.72
C SER A 614 -13.01 -21.72 33.65
N SER A 615 -12.49 -21.99 32.44
CA SER A 615 -11.11 -22.43 32.21
C SER A 615 -10.10 -21.28 32.06
N LYS A 616 -10.59 -20.05 31.92
CA LYS A 616 -9.83 -18.82 31.69
C LYS A 616 -9.76 -17.91 32.92
N THR A 617 -10.56 -18.21 33.94
CA THR A 617 -10.74 -17.37 35.13
C THR A 617 -10.49 -18.13 36.42
N THR A 618 -10.20 -17.39 37.48
CA THR A 618 -10.16 -17.89 38.86
C THR A 618 -11.54 -17.82 39.50
N LEU A 619 -11.74 -18.53 40.62
CA LEU A 619 -13.00 -18.47 41.37
C LEU A 619 -13.33 -17.06 41.87
N GLU A 620 -12.32 -16.26 42.21
CA GLU A 620 -12.51 -14.89 42.68
C GLU A 620 -12.94 -13.96 41.54
N GLU A 621 -12.35 -14.12 40.36
CA GLU A 621 -12.75 -13.38 39.15
C GLU A 621 -14.16 -13.74 38.72
N LEU A 622 -14.54 -15.02 38.80
CA LEU A 622 -15.92 -15.46 38.54
C LEU A 622 -16.92 -14.78 39.47
N ARG A 623 -16.59 -14.61 40.76
CA ARG A 623 -17.45 -13.88 41.71
C ARG A 623 -17.60 -12.41 41.32
N GLN A 624 -16.50 -11.75 41.00
CA GLN A 624 -16.50 -10.34 40.59
C GLN A 624 -17.31 -10.14 39.29
N LEU A 625 -17.15 -11.04 38.31
CA LEU A 625 -17.95 -11.03 37.09
C LEU A 625 -19.43 -11.26 37.40
N ASN A 626 -19.77 -12.20 38.26
CA ASN A 626 -21.16 -12.46 38.65
C ASN A 626 -21.82 -11.25 39.32
N ASP A 627 -21.08 -10.52 40.17
CA ASP A 627 -21.58 -9.28 40.75
C ASP A 627 -21.87 -8.22 39.67
N LEU A 628 -21.03 -8.12 38.64
CA LEU A 628 -21.29 -7.24 37.49
C LEU A 628 -22.52 -7.69 36.69
N LEU A 629 -22.71 -9.00 36.49
CA LEU A 629 -23.87 -9.55 35.78
C LEU A 629 -25.19 -9.31 36.53
N ILE A 630 -25.17 -9.42 37.85
CA ILE A 630 -26.34 -9.08 38.68
C ILE A 630 -26.72 -7.60 38.47
N ASN A 631 -25.73 -6.70 38.49
CA ASN A 631 -25.96 -5.27 38.27
C ASN A 631 -26.45 -4.93 36.85
N LEU A 632 -26.11 -5.75 35.85
CA LEU A 632 -26.66 -5.60 34.49
C LEU A 632 -28.17 -5.86 34.41
N SER A 633 -28.71 -6.68 35.33
CA SER A 633 -30.15 -7.00 35.36
C SER A 633 -31.01 -5.92 36.01
N ASP A 634 -30.41 -5.00 36.77
CA ASP A 634 -31.14 -3.94 37.50
C ASP A 634 -31.21 -2.63 36.69
N MET A 635 -32.12 -2.60 35.70
CA MET A 635 -32.28 -1.46 34.78
C MET A 635 -32.94 -0.21 35.41
N SER A 636 -33.35 -0.27 36.67
CA SER A 636 -34.27 0.71 37.29
C SER A 636 -33.58 1.85 38.03
N LEU A 637 -32.26 1.74 38.26
CA LEU A 637 -31.50 2.68 39.08
C LEU A 637 -30.68 3.66 38.22
N THR A 638 -30.90 4.95 38.44
CA THR A 638 -30.05 6.06 37.97
C THR A 638 -29.22 6.57 39.15
N GLY A 639 -27.93 6.86 38.93
CA GLY A 639 -27.07 7.35 40.02
C GLY A 639 -25.57 7.12 39.85
N GLU A 640 -25.11 6.53 38.75
CA GLU A 640 -23.68 6.40 38.45
C GLU A 640 -23.23 7.44 37.44
N LYS A 641 -21.92 7.75 37.45
CA LYS A 641 -21.30 8.67 36.49
C LYS A 641 -20.30 7.93 35.60
N ASP A 642 -20.28 8.26 34.31
CA ASP A 642 -19.23 7.78 33.39
C ASP A 642 -17.86 8.42 33.69
N ALA A 643 -16.84 8.00 32.94
CA ALA A 643 -15.47 8.54 33.06
C ALA A 643 -15.38 10.06 32.78
N ASN A 644 -16.40 10.65 32.17
CA ASN A 644 -16.50 12.08 31.87
C ASN A 644 -17.42 12.85 32.86
N GLY A 645 -17.97 12.16 33.87
CA GLY A 645 -18.86 12.74 34.88
C GLY A 645 -20.33 12.88 34.47
N ASN A 646 -20.74 12.29 33.35
CA ASN A 646 -22.13 12.26 32.89
C ASN A 646 -22.93 11.19 33.62
N ASP A 647 -24.18 11.49 33.96
CA ASP A 647 -25.06 10.52 34.61
C ASP A 647 -25.41 9.37 33.65
N ILE A 648 -25.18 8.14 34.09
CA ILE A 648 -25.48 6.90 33.37
C ILE A 648 -26.32 5.96 34.25
N THR A 649 -27.00 5.00 33.62
CA THR A 649 -27.72 3.96 34.35
C THR A 649 -26.75 2.97 34.99
N VAL A 650 -27.17 2.30 36.07
CA VAL A 650 -26.38 1.19 36.68
C VAL A 650 -26.05 0.11 35.64
N SER A 651 -26.97 -0.18 34.73
CA SER A 651 -26.74 -1.12 33.64
C SER A 651 -25.68 -0.65 32.63
N GLN A 652 -25.64 0.64 32.30
CA GLN A 652 -24.58 1.21 31.45
C GLN A 652 -23.22 1.15 32.15
N ALA A 653 -23.18 1.48 33.44
CA ALA A 653 -21.95 1.41 34.22
C ALA A 653 -21.43 -0.03 34.36
N ALA A 654 -22.34 -0.99 34.58
CA ALA A 654 -21.98 -2.40 34.64
C ALA A 654 -21.46 -2.93 33.28
N ARG A 655 -22.01 -2.45 32.15
CA ARG A 655 -21.48 -2.76 30.80
C ARG A 655 -20.05 -2.26 30.63
N GLU A 656 -19.78 -1.01 31.01
CA GLU A 656 -18.44 -0.44 30.91
C GLU A 656 -17.45 -1.13 31.85
N ARG A 657 -17.87 -1.48 33.08
CA ARG A 657 -17.04 -2.27 34.01
C ARG A 657 -16.76 -3.68 33.49
N LEU A 658 -17.74 -4.32 32.85
CA LEU A 658 -17.56 -5.62 32.24
C LEU A 658 -16.55 -5.55 31.09
N LYS A 659 -16.67 -4.56 30.20
CA LYS A 659 -15.69 -4.31 29.12
C LYS A 659 -14.29 -4.03 29.66
N GLY A 660 -14.19 -3.26 30.75
CA GLY A 660 -12.94 -2.94 31.43
C GLY A 660 -12.38 -4.05 32.33
N PHE A 661 -13.12 -5.13 32.57
CA PHE A 661 -12.66 -6.21 33.42
C PHE A 661 -11.44 -6.90 32.81
N LEU A 662 -10.41 -7.17 33.61
CA LEU A 662 -9.22 -7.90 33.20
C LEU A 662 -9.02 -9.13 34.10
N THR A 663 -8.94 -10.31 33.48
CA THR A 663 -8.49 -11.54 34.15
C THR A 663 -7.01 -11.47 34.50
N THR A 664 -6.56 -12.33 35.42
CA THR A 664 -5.15 -12.46 35.81
C THR A 664 -4.29 -12.79 34.60
N ARG A 665 -4.77 -13.66 33.71
CA ARG A 665 -4.04 -14.00 32.48
C ARG A 665 -3.93 -12.82 31.52
N GLU A 666 -4.99 -12.03 31.35
CA GLU A 666 -4.95 -10.81 30.54
C GLU A 666 -4.05 -9.75 31.17
N LYS A 667 -4.02 -9.62 32.51
CA LYS A 667 -3.08 -8.75 33.23
C LYS A 667 -1.64 -9.17 33.01
N ASP A 668 -1.34 -10.47 33.14
CA ASP A 668 -0.02 -11.03 32.88
C ASP A 668 0.42 -10.77 31.42
N PHE A 669 -0.50 -10.96 30.47
CA PHE A 669 -0.25 -10.69 29.05
C PHE A 669 0.02 -9.19 28.78
N LEU A 670 -0.75 -8.30 29.40
CA LEU A 670 -0.54 -6.85 29.31
C LEU A 670 0.70 -6.38 30.11
N GLY A 671 1.15 -7.17 31.07
CA GLY A 671 2.21 -6.85 32.02
C GLY A 671 1.78 -5.82 33.08
N VAL A 672 0.55 -5.88 33.59
CA VAL A 672 0.01 -4.89 34.56
C VAL A 672 -0.34 -5.49 35.91
#